data_AF-A0A3L7PHA9-F1
#
_entry.id   AF-A0A3L7PHA9-F1
#
_cell.length_a   1.000
_cell.length_b   1.000
_cell.length_c   1.000
_cell.angle_alpha   90.00
_cell.angle_beta   90.00
_cell.angle_gamma   90.00
#
_symmetry.space_group_name_H-M   'P 1'
#
loop_
_entity.id
_entity.type
_entity.pdbx_description
1 polymer ?
#
loop_
_entity_poly.entity_id
_entity_poly.type
_entity_poly.pdbx_seq_one_letter_code
_entity_poly.pdbx_strand_id
1 'polypeptide(L)'
;MLRTASIAGLIAILSILTATGPSPCQAAAPEIRGTWLTTTSSDDWSAANLPTTMNSLKTVGLNTVYVEAWKNGYTNFTSPTLATFTGRSSLNPSLSGRTLLNETRTAAANAGLVHGAWFEYGLMAEFGSPSNPLAVKCRDATWTVGTTSGTGWLLQDSAGDYTNSSNNFVWMNPLVPEVRNLIKGIVVDAITQFDLQIVQFDDHLAWPVQFGWDDYTKAVYKQETNRNLPSSYLDSNFRTWRQGKTQALFDEIAVAARAAKPSVVVSLSPSTASFSAANYCADWSKWMTSTDEVLPQVYRSTYGAFATEWASQITASGTNRPELAAGLRLLGTGSATPWVDLEQQLDRTRTDGALGHSIWYSEGVSQSGTSNPSNYNSQLTAYYNVATNGPAANPHFTSVRWSGTGGTGGSGTWSTLASTWKDRSTIWVQDAVGIFDGVGGTVTVSGTVGAAGGLDFRTAGYTLTGGTLALRGFNRSANSITVASGVTATITSTLTGSAGLTKSGTGVLALAGTGTALGGGVAIQAGMLTVGAGGTTGALATANAITVASGGTLGFNRTDSYGGAFANAISGAGAVRLLSGSLGLSGSQAFTGATIVSGGTMSAVAAALQNTTSIAVDGGVLSAASYNAVAPLSVAATGSVAISGTGLSLAAVTNSGSGGLGIAFTAATGTTTLAGLSGTGSTRFASHAVIAGGVSAGTVTAIGSLTGGISGGSVTAGGLVSGTVSGGTVSVSGSAGITRFAGGGIATLAGPATIGTMASGSVTLSGSTATITTLSGGRVVLGGAAVTVSGGTFTGTLSGSTGGLTKTGPGTLALAGTGSLSAPTSVRGGILRLDDANALSASSLTSLAGGTLTIASRLAATIGGLSPNAGGLTDVRDGSIKVAAGLGAADLVSAIIAGRKDGSWTGTSGITSSSAAADVARGVSRGVGWLDNGDGSLTFAYAAAGDTNLDRSIDILDVGNFLALGKFDTGVAAGWSEGDFSYDGIVDILDAAQFLATGLFDAGAYGPTGSFAAVAAVPEPASAWLLAAAAMTAAAVVRRRSSPFTRLPQEVQVFLPAPCPLLGR
;
A
#
# COMPACT_ATOMS: atom_id res chain seq x y z
N MET A 1 -55.28 -25.54 1.16
CA MET A 1 -54.43 -26.25 0.17
C MET A 1 -54.56 -25.56 -1.18
N LEU A 2 -53.85 -24.45 -1.36
CA LEU A 2 -53.64 -23.67 -2.58
C LEU A 2 -52.77 -22.49 -2.14
N ARG A 3 -51.72 -22.17 -2.91
CA ARG A 3 -50.68 -21.12 -2.69
C ARG A 3 -49.35 -21.58 -2.07
N THR A 4 -48.54 -22.30 -2.85
CA THR A 4 -47.06 -22.36 -2.67
C THR A 4 -46.34 -22.79 -3.96
N ALA A 5 -46.70 -22.21 -5.11
CA ALA A 5 -45.99 -22.50 -6.37
C ALA A 5 -46.03 -21.30 -7.33
N SER A 6 -45.29 -20.22 -7.06
CA SER A 6 -45.03 -19.17 -8.08
C SER A 6 -43.85 -18.22 -7.79
N ILE A 7 -42.96 -18.49 -6.83
CA ILE A 7 -41.80 -17.62 -6.56
C ILE A 7 -40.49 -18.20 -7.12
N ALA A 8 -40.35 -19.52 -7.23
CA ALA A 8 -39.14 -20.15 -7.80
C ALA A 8 -39.02 -19.98 -9.33
N GLY A 9 -40.14 -19.93 -10.05
CA GLY A 9 -40.15 -19.74 -11.52
C GLY A 9 -39.85 -18.31 -11.98
N LEU A 10 -40.17 -17.30 -11.15
CA LEU A 10 -39.93 -15.89 -11.49
C LEU A 10 -38.46 -15.50 -11.27
N ILE A 11 -37.77 -16.14 -10.31
CA ILE A 11 -36.32 -15.94 -10.06
C ILE A 11 -35.48 -16.60 -11.16
N ALA A 12 -35.91 -17.75 -11.69
CA ALA A 12 -35.22 -18.43 -12.79
C ALA A 12 -35.34 -17.67 -14.13
N ILE A 13 -36.47 -17.02 -14.41
CA ILE A 13 -36.65 -16.21 -15.63
C ILE A 13 -35.93 -14.86 -15.53
N LEU A 14 -35.80 -14.28 -14.33
CA LEU A 14 -35.04 -13.03 -14.12
C LEU A 14 -33.52 -13.25 -14.11
N SER A 15 -33.05 -14.47 -13.81
CA SER A 15 -31.63 -14.84 -13.82
C SER A 15 -31.11 -15.26 -15.21
N ILE A 16 -32.01 -15.57 -16.15
CA ILE A 16 -31.65 -15.90 -17.55
C ILE A 16 -31.62 -14.65 -18.44
N LEU A 17 -32.23 -13.53 -18.04
CA LEU A 17 -32.11 -12.24 -18.74
C LEU A 17 -30.90 -11.37 -18.31
N THR A 18 -30.06 -11.82 -17.39
CA THR A 18 -28.85 -11.09 -16.94
C THR A 18 -27.53 -11.76 -17.34
N ALA A 19 -27.56 -12.81 -18.17
CA ALA A 19 -26.37 -13.57 -18.58
C ALA A 19 -25.93 -13.33 -20.04
N THR A 20 -26.41 -12.27 -20.69
CA THR A 20 -25.70 -11.63 -21.80
C THR A 20 -25.33 -10.23 -21.35
N GLY A 21 -24.30 -10.14 -20.48
CA GLY A 21 -23.53 -8.91 -20.42
C GLY A 21 -23.10 -8.55 -21.85
N PRO A 22 -22.99 -7.26 -22.23
CA PRO A 22 -22.50 -6.90 -23.54
C PRO A 22 -21.21 -7.68 -23.79
N SER A 23 -21.17 -8.45 -24.89
CA SER A 23 -19.94 -9.10 -25.35
C SER A 23 -18.81 -8.09 -25.18
N PRO A 24 -17.66 -8.46 -24.57
CA PRO A 24 -16.57 -7.53 -24.39
C PRO A 24 -16.26 -6.97 -25.76
N CYS A 25 -16.53 -5.66 -25.91
CA CYS A 25 -16.32 -4.95 -27.14
C CYS A 25 -14.84 -5.10 -27.47
N GLN A 26 -14.52 -5.95 -28.44
CA GLN A 26 -13.15 -6.28 -28.77
C GLN A 26 -12.60 -5.12 -29.61
N ALA A 27 -11.39 -4.67 -29.29
CA ALA A 27 -10.69 -3.70 -30.12
C ALA A 27 -10.65 -4.22 -31.56
N ALA A 28 -10.85 -3.35 -32.54
CA ALA A 28 -10.43 -3.64 -33.89
C ALA A 28 -8.94 -4.03 -33.87
N ALA A 29 -8.61 -5.21 -34.41
CA ALA A 29 -7.24 -5.63 -34.54
C ALA A 29 -6.47 -4.63 -35.44
N PRO A 30 -5.16 -4.41 -35.21
CA PRO A 30 -4.34 -3.64 -36.13
C PRO A 30 -4.41 -4.24 -37.54
N GLU A 31 -4.80 -3.43 -38.52
CA GLU A 31 -4.87 -3.78 -39.94
C GLU A 31 -4.74 -2.51 -40.78
N ILE A 32 -4.18 -2.60 -41.99
CA ILE A 32 -4.19 -1.48 -42.93
C ILE A 32 -5.63 -1.28 -43.41
N ARG A 33 -6.10 -0.04 -43.31
CA ARG A 33 -7.36 0.42 -43.90
C ARG A 33 -7.05 1.65 -44.75
N GLY A 34 -6.68 1.38 -45.99
CA GLY A 34 -6.13 2.35 -46.93
C GLY A 34 -7.12 2.88 -47.97
N THR A 35 -6.75 4.00 -48.59
CA THR A 35 -7.27 4.41 -49.90
C THR A 35 -6.18 5.16 -50.67
N TRP A 36 -6.27 5.13 -52.00
CA TRP A 36 -5.49 6.02 -52.86
C TRP A 36 -6.21 7.34 -53.10
N LEU A 37 -5.44 8.42 -53.22
CA LEU A 37 -5.91 9.76 -53.57
C LEU A 37 -5.11 10.23 -54.79
N THR A 38 -5.78 10.25 -55.95
CA THR A 38 -5.22 10.60 -57.25
C THR A 38 -5.59 12.03 -57.66
N THR A 39 -4.78 12.64 -58.52
CA THR A 39 -5.15 13.91 -59.18
C THR A 39 -6.05 13.72 -60.41
N THR A 40 -6.32 12.47 -60.80
CA THR A 40 -7.15 12.11 -61.95
C THR A 40 -8.60 11.88 -61.54
N SER A 41 -9.56 12.48 -62.23
CA SER A 41 -11.00 12.17 -62.06
C SER A 41 -11.47 12.20 -60.59
N SER A 42 -10.91 13.12 -59.79
CA SER A 42 -11.23 13.34 -58.38
C SER A 42 -11.01 14.81 -58.04
N ASP A 43 -11.78 15.34 -57.10
CA ASP A 43 -11.59 16.67 -56.52
C ASP A 43 -11.25 16.64 -55.01
N ASP A 44 -11.07 15.44 -54.45
CA ASP A 44 -10.68 15.18 -53.05
C ASP A 44 -9.36 15.88 -52.65
N TRP A 45 -8.48 16.10 -53.63
CA TRP A 45 -7.18 16.75 -53.46
C TRP A 45 -7.24 18.29 -53.55
N SER A 46 -8.41 18.85 -53.92
CA SER A 46 -8.58 20.29 -54.01
C SER A 46 -8.40 20.96 -52.64
N ALA A 47 -7.87 22.19 -52.63
CA ALA A 47 -7.60 22.89 -51.37
C ALA A 47 -8.86 23.09 -50.51
N ALA A 48 -10.03 23.20 -51.14
CA ALA A 48 -11.32 23.38 -50.46
C ALA A 48 -11.83 22.09 -49.81
N ASN A 49 -11.62 20.93 -50.44
CA ASN A 49 -12.18 19.65 -50.00
C ASN A 49 -11.27 18.90 -49.02
N LEU A 50 -9.95 19.11 -49.12
CA LEU A 50 -8.94 18.30 -48.46
C LEU A 50 -9.17 18.07 -46.94
N PRO A 51 -9.50 19.09 -46.11
CA PRO A 51 -9.80 18.86 -44.69
C PRO A 51 -11.02 17.95 -44.48
N THR A 52 -12.08 18.12 -45.27
CA THR A 52 -13.30 17.31 -45.18
C THR A 52 -13.03 15.89 -45.63
N THR A 53 -12.30 15.70 -46.73
CA THR A 53 -11.88 14.39 -47.23
C THR A 53 -11.13 13.62 -46.14
N MET A 54 -10.05 14.18 -45.58
CA MET A 54 -9.23 13.48 -44.58
C MET A 54 -10.00 13.14 -43.29
N ASN A 55 -10.81 14.07 -42.79
CA ASN A 55 -11.64 13.82 -41.61
C ASN A 55 -12.71 12.75 -41.88
N SER A 56 -13.29 12.72 -43.08
CA SER A 56 -14.24 11.70 -43.47
C SER A 56 -13.60 10.32 -43.56
N LEU A 57 -12.42 10.20 -44.19
CA LEU A 57 -11.68 8.93 -44.25
C LEU A 57 -11.43 8.37 -42.85
N LYS A 58 -11.00 9.24 -41.92
CA LYS A 58 -10.80 8.84 -40.52
C LYS A 58 -12.11 8.38 -39.86
N THR A 59 -13.20 9.12 -40.08
CA THR A 59 -14.52 8.83 -39.48
C THR A 59 -15.11 7.51 -39.99
N VAL A 60 -14.91 7.19 -41.27
CA VAL A 60 -15.24 5.88 -41.85
C VAL A 60 -14.51 4.75 -41.12
N GLY A 61 -13.29 5.03 -40.66
CA GLY A 61 -12.43 4.06 -39.98
C GLY A 61 -11.19 3.68 -40.79
N LEU A 62 -10.89 4.41 -41.86
CA LEU A 62 -9.61 4.29 -42.56
C LEU A 62 -8.50 4.89 -41.71
N ASN A 63 -7.28 4.35 -41.87
CA ASN A 63 -6.12 4.77 -41.10
C ASN A 63 -4.92 5.19 -41.97
N THR A 64 -4.99 4.96 -43.29
CA THR A 64 -3.88 5.21 -44.21
C THR A 64 -4.40 5.85 -45.51
N VAL A 65 -3.67 6.82 -46.05
CA VAL A 65 -3.94 7.42 -47.35
C VAL A 65 -2.67 7.48 -48.19
N TYR A 66 -2.73 6.94 -49.41
CA TYR A 66 -1.63 6.95 -50.38
C TYR A 66 -1.88 8.06 -51.41
N VAL A 67 -1.05 9.08 -51.41
CA VAL A 67 -1.24 10.31 -52.19
C VAL A 67 -0.29 10.34 -53.37
N GLU A 68 -0.83 10.54 -54.57
CA GLU A 68 -0.07 10.63 -55.82
C GLU A 68 1.02 11.71 -55.74
N ALA A 69 2.29 11.29 -55.87
CA ALA A 69 3.47 12.11 -55.75
C ALA A 69 4.22 12.30 -57.08
N TRP A 70 4.05 11.38 -58.04
CA TRP A 70 4.78 11.32 -59.30
C TRP A 70 3.88 10.88 -60.45
N LYS A 71 3.70 11.75 -61.45
CA LYS A 71 2.79 11.55 -62.58
C LYS A 71 3.19 12.36 -63.81
N ASN A 72 3.03 11.76 -64.99
CA ASN A 72 3.14 12.41 -66.30
C ASN A 72 4.42 13.25 -66.48
N GLY A 73 5.54 12.76 -65.96
CA GLY A 73 6.85 13.40 -66.03
C GLY A 73 7.08 14.54 -65.04
N TYR A 74 6.17 14.72 -64.08
CA TYR A 74 6.23 15.75 -63.05
C TYR A 74 6.04 15.15 -61.65
N THR A 75 6.53 15.87 -60.63
CA THR A 75 6.23 15.58 -59.22
C THR A 75 5.10 16.49 -58.71
N ASN A 76 4.25 15.97 -57.82
CA ASN A 76 3.24 16.76 -57.10
C ASN A 76 3.83 17.49 -55.86
N PHE A 77 5.13 17.75 -55.93
CA PHE A 77 5.98 18.53 -55.04
C PHE A 77 7.18 19.04 -55.84
N THR A 78 7.97 19.96 -55.29
CA THR A 78 9.20 20.42 -55.97
C THR A 78 10.34 19.42 -55.71
N SER A 79 10.78 18.71 -56.75
CA SER A 79 11.97 17.84 -56.71
C SER A 79 13.19 18.55 -57.30
N PRO A 80 14.25 18.80 -56.52
CA PRO A 80 15.54 19.24 -57.04
C PRO A 80 16.18 18.26 -58.04
N THR A 81 16.03 16.95 -57.80
CA THR A 81 16.54 15.91 -58.68
C THR A 81 15.94 16.03 -60.08
N LEU A 82 14.60 16.07 -60.19
CA LEU A 82 13.93 16.16 -61.48
C LEU A 82 14.18 17.50 -62.18
N ALA A 83 14.22 18.59 -61.42
CA ALA A 83 14.48 19.91 -61.98
C ALA A 83 15.89 19.99 -62.59
N THR A 84 16.89 19.43 -61.90
CA THR A 84 18.27 19.34 -62.40
C THR A 84 18.36 18.42 -63.60
N PHE A 85 17.67 17.27 -63.56
CA PHE A 85 17.68 16.28 -64.64
C PHE A 85 17.13 16.85 -65.95
N THR A 86 16.00 17.58 -65.87
CA THR A 86 15.29 18.11 -67.04
C THR A 86 15.72 19.53 -67.43
N GLY A 87 16.35 20.28 -66.53
CA GLY A 87 16.60 21.72 -66.69
C GLY A 87 15.34 22.58 -66.69
N ARG A 88 14.20 22.05 -66.21
CA ARG A 88 12.88 22.69 -66.18
C ARG A 88 12.25 22.57 -64.79
N SER A 89 11.09 23.19 -64.58
CA SER A 89 10.30 22.99 -63.35
C SER A 89 9.91 21.53 -63.19
N SER A 90 10.11 20.97 -61.99
CA SER A 90 9.69 19.61 -61.65
C SER A 90 8.22 19.51 -61.26
N LEU A 91 7.64 20.61 -60.78
CA LEU A 91 6.28 20.61 -60.26
C LEU A 91 5.24 20.43 -61.36
N ASN A 92 4.24 19.59 -61.08
CA ASN A 92 3.10 19.35 -61.96
C ASN A 92 2.35 20.66 -62.28
N PRO A 93 2.28 21.07 -63.57
CA PRO A 93 1.63 22.32 -63.96
C PRO A 93 0.15 22.42 -63.55
N SER A 94 -0.57 21.30 -63.43
CA SER A 94 -1.99 21.30 -63.03
C SER A 94 -2.22 21.79 -61.61
N LEU A 95 -1.19 21.74 -60.75
CA LEU A 95 -1.27 22.17 -59.35
C LEU A 95 -1.10 23.68 -59.16
N SER A 96 -0.83 24.44 -60.23
CA SER A 96 -0.72 25.90 -60.19
C SER A 96 0.22 26.42 -59.08
N GLY A 97 1.36 25.75 -58.88
CA GLY A 97 2.37 26.13 -57.86
C GLY A 97 2.17 25.51 -56.47
N ARG A 98 1.10 24.75 -56.24
CA ARG A 98 0.84 24.05 -54.95
C ARG A 98 1.76 22.85 -54.75
N THR A 99 2.16 22.63 -53.50
CA THR A 99 2.90 21.42 -53.07
C THR A 99 1.91 20.44 -52.44
N LEU A 100 1.18 19.71 -53.28
CA LEU A 100 0.10 18.82 -52.85
C LEU A 100 0.55 17.80 -51.80
N LEU A 101 1.77 17.26 -51.93
CA LEU A 101 2.30 16.28 -50.98
C LEU A 101 2.40 16.84 -49.56
N ASN A 102 2.76 18.13 -49.40
CA ASN A 102 2.85 18.78 -48.09
C ASN A 102 1.46 19.12 -47.52
N GLU A 103 0.56 19.62 -48.37
CA GLU A 103 -0.81 19.96 -47.99
C GLU A 103 -1.56 18.72 -47.47
N THR A 104 -1.51 17.64 -48.23
CA THR A 104 -2.17 16.36 -47.88
C THR A 104 -1.55 15.71 -46.66
N ARG A 105 -0.22 15.71 -46.51
CA ARG A 105 0.45 15.24 -45.30
C ARG A 105 -0.04 15.99 -44.06
N THR A 106 -0.12 17.32 -44.15
CA THR A 106 -0.57 18.17 -43.04
C THR A 106 -2.02 17.88 -42.68
N ALA A 107 -2.89 17.75 -43.67
CA ALA A 107 -4.30 17.42 -43.46
C ALA A 107 -4.49 16.00 -42.89
N ALA A 108 -3.74 15.01 -43.38
CA ALA A 108 -3.74 13.64 -42.89
C ALA A 108 -3.29 13.58 -41.41
N ALA A 109 -2.19 14.25 -41.06
CA ALA A 109 -1.71 14.31 -39.68
C ALA A 109 -2.73 14.96 -38.71
N ASN A 110 -3.41 16.02 -39.15
CA ASN A 110 -4.47 16.66 -38.37
C ASN A 110 -5.69 15.74 -38.18
N ALA A 111 -6.07 14.99 -39.21
CA ALA A 111 -7.14 13.99 -39.14
C ALA A 111 -6.73 12.71 -38.37
N GLY A 112 -5.42 12.48 -38.17
CA GLY A 112 -4.91 11.26 -37.53
C GLY A 112 -4.80 10.06 -38.48
N LEU A 113 -4.50 10.31 -39.75
CA LEU A 113 -4.20 9.32 -40.77
C LEU A 113 -2.69 9.18 -41.00
N VAL A 114 -2.24 7.98 -41.32
CA VAL A 114 -0.91 7.72 -41.86
C VAL A 114 -0.87 8.17 -43.33
N HIS A 115 0.18 8.90 -43.72
CA HIS A 115 0.33 9.45 -45.07
C HIS A 115 1.46 8.75 -45.83
N GLY A 116 1.15 8.31 -47.05
CA GLY A 116 2.13 7.72 -47.98
C GLY A 116 2.26 8.53 -49.26
N ALA A 117 3.48 8.69 -49.76
CA ALA A 117 3.74 9.22 -51.10
C ALA A 117 3.70 8.08 -52.11
N TRP A 118 2.75 8.14 -53.04
CA TRP A 118 2.52 7.13 -54.07
C TRP A 118 3.11 7.58 -55.41
N PHE A 119 4.15 6.89 -55.87
CA PHE A 119 4.85 7.15 -57.11
C PHE A 119 4.18 6.40 -58.28
N GLU A 120 2.95 6.81 -58.60
CA GLU A 120 2.05 6.18 -59.60
C GLU A 120 2.75 5.81 -60.89
N TYR A 121 3.44 6.75 -61.54
CA TYR A 121 3.98 6.52 -62.89
C TYR A 121 5.19 5.59 -62.93
N GLY A 122 5.87 5.34 -61.80
CA GLY A 122 7.10 4.56 -61.77
C GLY A 122 8.08 4.97 -62.87
N LEU A 123 8.28 4.11 -63.87
CA LEU A 123 9.16 4.34 -65.04
C LEU A 123 8.48 4.99 -66.25
N MET A 124 7.18 5.23 -66.22
CA MET A 124 6.48 5.96 -67.27
C MET A 124 6.91 7.43 -67.27
N ALA A 125 7.30 7.93 -68.44
CA ALA A 125 7.64 9.32 -68.65
C ALA A 125 6.40 10.16 -68.99
N GLU A 126 5.49 9.63 -69.80
CA GLU A 126 4.35 10.38 -70.35
C GLU A 126 3.27 9.43 -70.90
N PHE A 127 2.02 9.88 -70.91
CA PHE A 127 0.96 9.23 -71.69
C PHE A 127 0.88 9.83 -73.11
N GLY A 128 0.81 8.99 -74.13
CA GLY A 128 0.82 9.39 -75.52
C GLY A 128 2.24 9.46 -76.09
N SER A 129 2.67 10.63 -76.55
CA SER A 129 3.96 10.81 -77.25
C SER A 129 4.99 11.56 -76.40
N PRO A 130 6.31 11.35 -76.59
CA PRO A 130 7.35 11.96 -75.75
C PRO A 130 7.51 13.47 -76.05
N SER A 131 6.75 14.29 -75.33
CA SER A 131 6.60 15.73 -75.53
C SER A 131 6.90 16.56 -74.28
N ASN A 132 6.70 16.00 -73.08
CA ASN A 132 7.01 16.67 -71.84
C ASN A 132 8.53 16.78 -71.62
N PRO A 133 9.00 17.69 -70.73
CA PRO A 133 10.43 17.93 -70.53
C PRO A 133 11.26 16.68 -70.17
N LEU A 134 10.69 15.77 -69.39
CA LEU A 134 11.35 14.52 -69.02
C LEU A 134 11.51 13.58 -70.21
N ALA A 135 10.42 13.32 -70.92
CA ALA A 135 10.39 12.43 -72.07
C ALA A 135 11.30 12.95 -73.18
N VAL A 136 11.28 14.26 -73.47
CA VAL A 136 12.20 14.90 -74.42
C VAL A 136 13.65 14.75 -73.97
N LYS A 137 13.95 15.02 -72.69
CA LYS A 137 15.31 14.85 -72.16
C LYS A 137 15.80 13.41 -72.32
N CYS A 138 14.99 12.43 -71.97
CA CYS A 138 15.33 11.01 -72.10
C CYS A 138 15.46 10.58 -73.56
N ARG A 139 14.59 11.06 -74.46
CA ARG A 139 14.66 10.75 -75.91
C ARG A 139 15.97 11.23 -76.54
N ASP A 140 16.41 12.43 -76.18
CA ASP A 140 17.52 13.11 -76.86
C ASP A 140 18.88 12.87 -76.17
N ALA A 141 18.89 12.20 -75.02
CA ALA A 141 20.12 11.96 -74.25
C ALA A 141 21.04 10.93 -74.92
N THR A 142 22.35 11.11 -74.77
CA THR A 142 23.38 10.21 -75.32
C THR A 142 23.74 9.10 -74.33
N TRP A 143 24.24 7.98 -74.83
CA TRP A 143 24.72 6.87 -74.01
C TRP A 143 25.93 6.18 -74.65
N THR A 144 26.72 5.48 -73.84
CA THR A 144 27.82 4.60 -74.28
C THR A 144 27.82 3.30 -73.48
N VAL A 145 27.87 2.15 -74.17
CA VAL A 145 28.00 0.80 -73.60
C VAL A 145 29.18 0.11 -74.28
N GLY A 146 30.26 -0.12 -73.53
CA GLY A 146 31.52 -0.58 -74.12
C GLY A 146 32.05 0.43 -75.14
N THR A 147 32.17 0.00 -76.41
CA THR A 147 32.57 0.86 -77.54
C THR A 147 31.39 1.34 -78.40
N THR A 148 30.15 0.99 -78.05
CA THR A 148 28.95 1.40 -78.80
C THR A 148 28.35 2.64 -78.15
N SER A 149 28.05 3.66 -78.95
CA SER A 149 27.38 4.89 -78.50
C SER A 149 26.13 5.15 -79.31
N GLY A 150 25.15 5.81 -78.70
CA GLY A 150 23.88 6.16 -79.35
C GLY A 150 23.14 7.26 -78.60
N THR A 151 21.88 7.46 -78.99
CA THR A 151 20.95 8.40 -78.35
C THR A 151 19.67 7.67 -77.92
N GLY A 152 18.99 8.18 -76.89
CA GLY A 152 17.74 7.66 -76.38
C GLY A 152 17.90 6.81 -75.13
N TRP A 153 17.20 7.22 -74.07
CA TRP A 153 17.01 6.51 -72.81
C TRP A 153 15.56 6.06 -72.62
N LEU A 154 14.71 6.22 -73.65
CA LEU A 154 13.35 5.72 -73.68
C LEU A 154 13.32 4.33 -74.30
N LEU A 155 12.43 3.47 -73.82
CA LEU A 155 12.20 2.17 -74.43
C LEU A 155 11.45 2.32 -75.75
N GLN A 156 11.84 1.52 -76.73
CA GLN A 156 11.13 1.36 -78.00
C GLN A 156 10.57 -0.05 -78.12
N ASP A 157 9.45 -0.18 -78.82
CA ASP A 157 8.97 -1.48 -79.27
C ASP A 157 9.77 -1.99 -80.49
N SER A 158 9.42 -3.18 -80.99
CA SER A 158 10.12 -3.79 -82.13
C SER A 158 9.99 -3.02 -83.45
N ALA A 159 9.05 -2.07 -83.56
CA ALA A 159 8.90 -1.19 -84.72
C ALA A 159 9.72 0.11 -84.58
N GLY A 160 10.31 0.36 -83.41
CA GLY A 160 11.06 1.58 -83.10
C GLY A 160 10.18 2.68 -82.49
N ASP A 161 8.92 2.39 -82.16
CA ASP A 161 7.99 3.37 -81.60
C ASP A 161 8.15 3.49 -80.08
N TYR A 162 8.06 4.71 -79.55
CA TYR A 162 8.16 5.00 -78.11
C TYR A 162 6.88 4.72 -77.32
N THR A 163 5.78 4.49 -78.03
CA THR A 163 4.48 4.11 -77.46
C THR A 163 3.72 3.27 -78.49
N ASN A 164 2.79 2.44 -78.02
CA ASN A 164 1.89 1.70 -78.90
C ASN A 164 0.56 1.39 -78.19
N SER A 165 -0.37 0.78 -78.92
CA SER A 165 -1.72 0.50 -78.44
C SER A 165 -1.81 -0.53 -77.29
N SER A 166 -0.69 -1.12 -76.85
CA SER A 166 -0.70 -2.05 -75.71
C SER A 166 -0.96 -1.34 -74.39
N ASN A 167 -0.47 -0.11 -74.24
CA ASN A 167 -0.68 0.70 -73.03
C ASN A 167 -0.69 2.22 -73.28
N ASN A 168 -0.27 2.71 -74.45
CA ASN A 168 -0.19 4.14 -74.82
C ASN A 168 0.73 4.98 -73.93
N PHE A 169 1.68 4.37 -73.22
CA PHE A 169 2.65 5.09 -72.39
C PHE A 169 4.04 5.08 -73.02
N VAL A 170 4.79 6.14 -72.73
CA VAL A 170 6.22 6.25 -73.00
C VAL A 170 6.98 5.82 -71.76
N TRP A 171 7.94 4.91 -71.91
CA TRP A 171 8.66 4.30 -70.79
C TRP A 171 10.13 4.68 -70.79
N MET A 172 10.66 5.06 -69.63
CA MET A 172 12.09 5.23 -69.42
C MET A 172 12.77 3.87 -69.28
N ASN A 173 13.99 3.74 -69.78
CA ASN A 173 14.74 2.49 -69.77
C ASN A 173 15.37 2.25 -68.38
N PRO A 174 14.99 1.19 -67.64
CA PRO A 174 15.50 0.93 -66.28
C PRO A 174 16.95 0.45 -66.24
N LEU A 175 17.59 0.21 -67.39
CA LEU A 175 19.01 -0.10 -67.47
C LEU A 175 19.88 1.15 -67.34
N VAL A 176 19.36 2.32 -67.72
CA VAL A 176 20.14 3.56 -67.81
C VAL A 176 20.45 4.08 -66.40
N PRO A 177 21.73 4.18 -65.99
CA PRO A 177 22.09 4.62 -64.64
C PRO A 177 21.49 5.97 -64.24
N GLU A 178 21.40 6.92 -65.17
CA GLU A 178 20.83 8.24 -64.98
C GLU A 178 19.32 8.19 -64.71
N VAL A 179 18.58 7.31 -65.39
CA VAL A 179 17.15 7.06 -65.11
C VAL A 179 16.98 6.43 -63.74
N ARG A 180 17.80 5.44 -63.40
CA ARG A 180 17.77 4.79 -62.07
C ARG A 180 18.06 5.79 -60.97
N ASN A 181 19.05 6.68 -61.16
CA ASN A 181 19.38 7.75 -60.22
C ASN A 181 18.29 8.82 -60.13
N LEU A 182 17.59 9.14 -61.22
CA LEU A 182 16.43 10.02 -61.20
C LEU A 182 15.33 9.46 -60.29
N ILE A 183 14.91 8.20 -60.50
CA ILE A 183 13.83 7.59 -59.71
C ILE A 183 14.21 7.50 -58.23
N LYS A 184 15.45 7.10 -57.90
CA LYS A 184 15.94 7.11 -56.52
C LYS A 184 15.95 8.52 -55.93
N GLY A 185 16.44 9.49 -56.69
CA GLY A 185 16.56 10.88 -56.24
C GLY A 185 15.22 11.55 -55.96
N ILE A 186 14.19 11.33 -56.79
CA ILE A 186 12.84 11.89 -56.51
C ILE A 186 12.23 11.29 -55.23
N VAL A 187 12.52 10.02 -54.90
CA VAL A 187 12.09 9.39 -53.65
C VAL A 187 12.81 10.00 -52.46
N VAL A 188 14.13 10.14 -52.55
CA VAL A 188 14.96 10.76 -51.51
C VAL A 188 14.54 12.22 -51.29
N ASP A 189 14.28 12.98 -52.36
CA ASP A 189 13.78 14.35 -52.28
C ASP A 189 12.45 14.42 -51.49
N ALA A 190 11.52 13.49 -51.74
CA ALA A 190 10.24 13.47 -51.04
C ALA A 190 10.40 13.11 -49.55
N ILE A 191 11.21 12.09 -49.24
CA ILE A 191 11.48 11.65 -47.86
C ILE A 191 12.13 12.79 -47.06
N THR A 192 13.16 13.40 -47.61
CA THR A 192 13.96 14.43 -46.92
C THR A 192 13.18 15.73 -46.70
N GLN A 193 12.32 16.12 -47.65
CA GLN A 193 11.53 17.36 -47.52
C GLN A 193 10.34 17.22 -46.57
N PHE A 194 9.72 16.05 -46.50
CA PHE A 194 8.42 15.88 -45.82
C PHE A 194 8.43 14.88 -44.67
N ASP A 195 9.56 14.25 -44.37
CA ASP A 195 9.67 13.19 -43.35
C ASP A 195 8.59 12.09 -43.53
N LEU A 196 8.47 11.57 -44.75
CA LEU A 196 7.39 10.65 -45.11
C LEU A 196 7.34 9.40 -44.21
N GLN A 197 6.12 8.94 -43.90
CA GLN A 197 5.91 7.69 -43.18
C GLN A 197 6.00 6.48 -44.11
N ILE A 198 5.41 6.60 -45.31
CA ILE A 198 5.38 5.55 -46.33
C ILE A 198 5.83 6.13 -47.69
N VAL A 199 6.61 5.36 -48.44
CA VAL A 199 6.82 5.55 -49.88
C VAL A 199 6.28 4.33 -50.61
N GLN A 200 5.40 4.53 -51.59
CA GLN A 200 4.77 3.46 -52.34
C GLN A 200 5.04 3.59 -53.83
N PHE A 201 5.41 2.49 -54.48
CA PHE A 201 5.40 2.41 -55.96
C PHE A 201 4.21 1.58 -56.43
N ASP A 202 3.69 1.94 -57.59
CA ASP A 202 2.59 1.22 -58.21
C ASP A 202 3.06 0.12 -59.17
N ASP A 203 2.12 -0.46 -59.92
CA ASP A 203 2.36 -1.45 -60.96
C ASP A 203 3.14 -0.94 -62.19
N HIS A 204 3.45 0.36 -62.25
CA HIS A 204 4.25 0.99 -63.30
C HIS A 204 5.73 1.14 -62.98
N LEU A 205 6.22 0.67 -61.82
CA LEU A 205 7.65 0.38 -61.66
C LEU A 205 7.99 -0.90 -62.44
N ALA A 206 7.92 -0.82 -63.77
CA ALA A 206 7.79 -1.98 -64.64
C ALA A 206 8.56 -1.81 -65.95
N TRP A 207 8.72 -2.94 -66.65
CA TRP A 207 9.19 -3.02 -68.03
C TRP A 207 8.19 -3.83 -68.88
N PRO A 208 7.26 -3.15 -69.59
CA PRO A 208 6.27 -3.85 -70.40
C PRO A 208 6.91 -4.71 -71.48
N VAL A 209 6.43 -5.95 -71.65
CA VAL A 209 7.10 -6.95 -72.49
C VAL A 209 7.28 -6.50 -73.93
N GLN A 210 6.33 -5.72 -74.45
CA GLN A 210 6.30 -5.19 -75.83
C GLN A 210 7.45 -4.20 -76.11
N PHE A 211 8.13 -3.70 -75.08
CA PHE A 211 9.18 -2.70 -75.19
C PHE A 211 10.55 -3.25 -74.79
N GLY A 212 11.63 -2.63 -75.28
CA GLY A 212 13.03 -3.02 -75.03
C GLY A 212 13.84 -3.37 -76.29
N TRP A 213 13.42 -2.88 -77.45
CA TRP A 213 14.16 -2.99 -78.72
C TRP A 213 15.00 -1.76 -79.05
N ASP A 214 15.05 -0.78 -78.14
CA ASP A 214 15.92 0.37 -78.26
C ASP A 214 17.40 -0.05 -78.30
N ASP A 215 18.23 0.77 -78.96
CA ASP A 215 19.65 0.44 -79.17
C ASP A 215 20.43 0.31 -77.85
N TYR A 216 20.03 1.01 -76.78
CA TYR A 216 20.66 0.87 -75.47
C TYR A 216 20.40 -0.52 -74.87
N THR A 217 19.14 -0.96 -74.82
CA THR A 217 18.78 -2.31 -74.35
C THR A 217 19.51 -3.37 -75.16
N LYS A 218 19.59 -3.21 -76.48
CA LYS A 218 20.32 -4.13 -77.36
C LYS A 218 21.80 -4.22 -77.01
N ALA A 219 22.47 -3.08 -76.79
CA ALA A 219 23.88 -3.03 -76.44
C ALA A 219 24.17 -3.67 -75.09
N VAL A 220 23.39 -3.33 -74.05
CA VAL A 220 23.55 -3.91 -72.70
C VAL A 220 23.25 -5.41 -72.70
N TYR A 221 22.16 -5.85 -73.36
CA TYR A 221 21.83 -7.28 -73.43
C TYR A 221 22.93 -8.08 -74.12
N LYS A 222 23.48 -7.55 -75.22
CA LYS A 222 24.62 -8.17 -75.92
C LYS A 222 25.87 -8.21 -75.04
N GLN A 223 26.17 -7.14 -74.31
CA GLN A 223 27.32 -7.09 -73.41
C GLN A 223 27.21 -8.13 -72.28
N GLU A 224 26.05 -8.23 -71.64
CA GLU A 224 25.88 -9.07 -70.44
C GLU A 224 25.63 -10.55 -70.76
N THR A 225 24.98 -10.85 -71.88
CA THR A 225 24.55 -12.23 -72.20
C THR A 225 25.26 -12.83 -73.42
N ASN A 226 26.04 -12.03 -74.14
CA ASN A 226 26.61 -12.35 -75.45
C ASN A 226 25.58 -12.76 -76.52
N ARG A 227 24.28 -12.51 -76.29
CA ARG A 227 23.18 -12.81 -77.22
C ARG A 227 22.66 -11.55 -77.91
N ASN A 228 22.14 -11.72 -79.13
CA ASN A 228 21.35 -10.66 -79.77
C ASN A 228 19.95 -10.66 -79.16
N LEU A 229 19.24 -9.53 -79.24
CA LEU A 229 17.83 -9.48 -78.83
C LEU A 229 17.00 -10.52 -79.59
N PRO A 230 16.04 -11.18 -78.92
CA PRO A 230 15.13 -12.12 -79.57
C PRO A 230 14.18 -11.42 -80.54
N SER A 231 13.59 -12.19 -81.46
CA SER A 231 12.53 -11.69 -82.36
C SER A 231 11.15 -11.62 -81.70
N SER A 232 10.97 -12.27 -80.54
CA SER A 232 9.71 -12.29 -79.80
C SER A 232 9.89 -11.75 -78.38
N TYR A 233 8.98 -10.89 -77.95
CA TYR A 233 8.90 -10.43 -76.56
C TYR A 233 8.54 -11.50 -75.54
N LEU A 234 8.06 -12.66 -76.00
CA LEU A 234 7.71 -13.78 -75.13
C LEU A 234 8.91 -14.67 -74.78
N ASP A 235 10.09 -14.41 -75.35
CA ASP A 235 11.31 -15.16 -75.06
C ASP A 235 11.58 -15.21 -73.54
N SER A 236 11.76 -16.43 -73.02
CA SER A 236 11.88 -16.68 -71.59
C SER A 236 13.19 -16.16 -71.00
N ASN A 237 14.30 -16.23 -71.75
CA ASN A 237 15.60 -15.75 -71.28
C ASN A 237 15.61 -14.22 -71.19
N PHE A 238 15.06 -13.54 -72.20
CA PHE A 238 14.97 -12.09 -72.23
C PHE A 238 14.01 -11.54 -71.16
N ARG A 239 12.85 -12.20 -70.94
CA ARG A 239 11.94 -11.83 -69.84
C ARG A 239 12.56 -12.02 -68.46
N THR A 240 13.22 -13.17 -68.23
CA THR A 240 13.87 -13.44 -66.94
C THR A 240 14.99 -12.44 -66.66
N TRP A 241 15.78 -12.11 -67.69
CA TRP A 241 16.82 -11.09 -67.56
C TRP A 241 16.23 -9.71 -67.20
N ARG A 242 15.17 -9.27 -67.90
CA ARG A 242 14.48 -8.00 -67.59
C ARG A 242 13.89 -7.99 -66.17
N GLN A 243 13.29 -9.10 -65.73
CA GLN A 243 12.77 -9.25 -64.37
C GLN A 243 13.88 -9.08 -63.30
N GLY A 244 15.08 -9.59 -63.56
CA GLY A 244 16.22 -9.34 -62.67
C GLY A 244 16.64 -7.87 -62.61
N LYS A 245 16.49 -7.13 -63.71
CA LYS A 245 16.85 -5.70 -63.80
C LYS A 245 15.86 -4.79 -63.09
N THR A 246 14.57 -5.06 -63.25
CA THR A 246 13.51 -4.32 -62.54
C THR A 246 13.57 -4.60 -61.03
N GLN A 247 13.83 -5.86 -60.62
CA GLN A 247 14.10 -6.20 -59.23
C GLN A 247 15.29 -5.42 -58.66
N ALA A 248 16.44 -5.44 -59.36
CA ALA A 248 17.63 -4.72 -58.90
C ALA A 248 17.40 -3.21 -58.77
N LEU A 249 16.58 -2.61 -59.64
CA LEU A 249 16.20 -1.20 -59.49
C LEU A 249 15.38 -0.98 -58.22
N PHE A 250 14.39 -1.82 -57.94
CA PHE A 250 13.59 -1.70 -56.73
C PHE A 250 14.44 -1.86 -55.47
N ASP A 251 15.36 -2.82 -55.45
CA ASP A 251 16.30 -3.01 -54.34
C ASP A 251 17.14 -1.75 -54.08
N GLU A 252 17.65 -1.11 -55.14
CA GLU A 252 18.39 0.16 -55.01
C GLU A 252 17.52 1.31 -54.50
N ILE A 253 16.25 1.37 -54.90
CA ILE A 253 15.29 2.36 -54.40
C ILE A 253 15.02 2.13 -52.91
N ALA A 254 14.77 0.90 -52.49
CA ALA A 254 14.54 0.56 -51.09
C ALA A 254 15.76 0.91 -50.22
N VAL A 255 16.97 0.60 -50.70
CA VAL A 255 18.23 0.98 -50.03
C VAL A 255 18.35 2.50 -49.93
N ALA A 256 18.10 3.25 -51.01
CA ALA A 256 18.18 4.70 -51.01
C ALA A 256 17.14 5.34 -50.07
N ALA A 257 15.91 4.83 -50.06
CA ALA A 257 14.85 5.29 -49.17
C ALA A 257 15.22 5.09 -47.70
N ARG A 258 15.71 3.89 -47.33
CA ARG A 258 16.14 3.60 -45.95
C ARG A 258 17.42 4.33 -45.56
N ALA A 259 18.30 4.65 -46.51
CA ALA A 259 19.45 5.51 -46.25
C ALA A 259 19.02 6.95 -45.93
N ALA A 260 17.99 7.47 -46.60
CA ALA A 260 17.42 8.78 -46.31
C ALA A 260 16.64 8.80 -44.98
N LYS A 261 15.88 7.74 -44.69
CA LYS A 261 15.14 7.56 -43.44
C LYS A 261 15.06 6.07 -43.09
N PRO A 262 15.84 5.57 -42.11
CA PRO A 262 15.89 4.14 -41.78
C PRO A 262 14.54 3.52 -41.41
N SER A 263 13.60 4.32 -40.92
CA SER A 263 12.30 3.88 -40.44
C SER A 263 11.15 4.03 -41.44
N VAL A 264 11.41 4.54 -42.64
CA VAL A 264 10.37 4.67 -43.69
C VAL A 264 9.84 3.29 -44.08
N VAL A 265 8.53 3.21 -44.27
CA VAL A 265 7.88 2.01 -44.81
C VAL A 265 8.02 2.05 -46.33
N VAL A 266 8.63 1.01 -46.90
CA VAL A 266 8.72 0.83 -48.36
C VAL A 266 7.57 -0.06 -48.80
N SER A 267 6.68 0.48 -49.62
CA SER A 267 5.41 -0.13 -50.02
C SER A 267 5.35 -0.35 -51.53
N LEU A 268 4.62 -1.39 -51.95
CA LEU A 268 4.33 -1.68 -53.36
C LEU A 268 2.84 -1.92 -53.56
N SER A 269 2.25 -1.41 -54.64
CA SER A 269 0.92 -1.80 -55.11
C SER A 269 0.98 -2.35 -56.54
N PRO A 270 1.57 -3.53 -56.76
CA PRO A 270 1.77 -4.04 -58.10
C PRO A 270 0.46 -4.58 -58.69
N SER A 271 0.46 -4.85 -59.99
CA SER A 271 -0.55 -5.71 -60.61
C SER A 271 -0.48 -7.13 -59.99
N THR A 272 -1.51 -7.94 -60.19
CA THR A 272 -1.53 -9.34 -59.70
C THR A 272 -0.27 -10.10 -60.15
N ALA A 273 0.30 -10.98 -59.31
CA ALA A 273 1.59 -11.65 -59.52
C ALA A 273 1.76 -12.24 -60.93
N SER A 274 0.73 -12.94 -61.41
CA SER A 274 0.67 -13.53 -62.74
C SER A 274 0.81 -12.47 -63.84
N PHE A 275 -0.01 -11.42 -63.78
CA PHE A 275 0.00 -10.31 -64.74
C PHE A 275 1.32 -9.53 -64.70
N SER A 276 1.77 -9.16 -63.51
CA SER A 276 2.95 -8.32 -63.29
C SER A 276 4.22 -9.00 -63.84
N ALA A 277 4.40 -10.29 -63.54
CA ALA A 277 5.52 -11.06 -64.07
C ALA A 277 5.41 -11.29 -65.60
N ALA A 278 4.21 -11.57 -66.11
CA ALA A 278 4.00 -11.94 -67.51
C ALA A 278 4.02 -10.76 -68.49
N ASN A 279 3.51 -9.59 -68.08
CA ASN A 279 3.30 -8.45 -68.96
C ASN A 279 4.24 -7.28 -68.67
N TYR A 280 4.71 -7.13 -67.44
CA TYR A 280 5.47 -5.98 -66.97
C TYR A 280 6.90 -6.30 -66.54
N CYS A 281 7.32 -7.56 -66.70
CA CYS A 281 8.62 -8.04 -66.21
C CYS A 281 8.89 -7.58 -64.76
N ALA A 282 7.85 -7.52 -63.93
CA ALA A 282 7.91 -7.05 -62.55
C ALA A 282 7.39 -8.17 -61.65
N ASP A 283 8.26 -9.12 -61.30
CA ASP A 283 7.91 -10.24 -60.43
C ASP A 283 8.03 -9.82 -58.96
N TRP A 284 6.99 -9.16 -58.46
CA TRP A 284 6.99 -8.58 -57.12
C TRP A 284 7.14 -9.62 -56.00
N SER A 285 6.85 -10.89 -56.26
CA SER A 285 7.07 -11.97 -55.28
C SER A 285 8.55 -12.08 -54.87
N LYS A 286 9.46 -11.71 -55.78
CA LYS A 286 10.90 -11.65 -55.53
C LYS A 286 11.35 -10.36 -54.87
N TRP A 287 10.51 -9.33 -54.86
CA TRP A 287 10.84 -8.00 -54.34
C TRP A 287 10.51 -7.87 -52.86
N MET A 288 9.77 -8.84 -52.30
CA MET A 288 9.24 -8.78 -50.94
C MET A 288 10.34 -8.63 -49.86
N THR A 289 11.55 -9.12 -50.11
CA THR A 289 12.69 -8.93 -49.19
C THR A 289 13.08 -7.47 -48.98
N SER A 290 12.68 -6.60 -49.90
CA SER A 290 13.01 -5.17 -49.92
C SER A 290 11.78 -4.29 -49.57
N THR A 291 10.61 -4.90 -49.33
CA THR A 291 9.37 -4.21 -48.93
C THR A 291 9.05 -4.39 -47.45
N ASP A 292 8.27 -3.45 -46.90
CA ASP A 292 7.57 -3.61 -45.61
C ASP A 292 6.10 -4.00 -45.82
N GLU A 293 5.49 -3.63 -46.95
CA GLU A 293 4.11 -3.98 -47.31
C GLU A 293 3.94 -4.11 -48.83
N VAL A 294 3.08 -5.05 -49.28
CA VAL A 294 2.68 -5.22 -50.68
C VAL A 294 1.16 -5.33 -50.78
N LEU A 295 0.56 -4.50 -51.63
CA LEU A 295 -0.89 -4.38 -51.85
C LEU A 295 -1.22 -4.65 -53.34
N PRO A 296 -1.13 -5.90 -53.83
CA PRO A 296 -1.45 -6.20 -55.21
C PRO A 296 -2.86 -5.74 -55.57
N GLN A 297 -2.99 -5.13 -56.74
CA GLN A 297 -4.24 -4.63 -57.31
C GLN A 297 -5.13 -5.79 -57.77
N VAL A 298 -5.82 -6.45 -56.84
CA VAL A 298 -6.76 -7.54 -57.12
C VAL A 298 -8.10 -6.95 -57.55
N TYR A 299 -8.07 -6.21 -58.65
CA TYR A 299 -9.19 -5.42 -59.13
C TYR A 299 -10.21 -6.30 -59.86
N ARG A 300 -11.09 -6.91 -59.08
CA ARG A 300 -12.19 -7.76 -59.54
C ARG A 300 -13.51 -7.20 -59.02
N SER A 301 -14.51 -7.10 -59.91
CA SER A 301 -15.83 -6.54 -59.58
C SER A 301 -16.79 -7.54 -58.94
N THR A 302 -16.40 -8.83 -58.84
CA THR A 302 -17.19 -9.87 -58.17
C THR A 302 -16.33 -10.63 -57.15
N TYR A 303 -16.94 -11.10 -56.07
CA TYR A 303 -16.25 -11.84 -55.02
C TYR A 303 -15.62 -13.14 -55.55
N GLY A 304 -16.31 -13.91 -56.39
CA GLY A 304 -15.77 -15.19 -56.91
C GLY A 304 -14.48 -15.01 -57.71
N ALA A 305 -14.40 -13.96 -58.54
CA ALA A 305 -13.20 -13.63 -59.29
C ALA A 305 -12.09 -13.10 -58.36
N PHE A 306 -12.45 -12.27 -57.37
CA PHE A 306 -11.51 -11.81 -56.35
C PHE A 306 -10.92 -12.99 -55.56
N ALA A 307 -11.76 -13.87 -55.02
CA ALA A 307 -11.35 -14.99 -54.18
C ALA A 307 -10.36 -15.93 -54.89
N THR A 308 -10.57 -16.14 -56.20
CA THR A 308 -9.68 -16.94 -57.05
C THR A 308 -8.32 -16.25 -57.24
N GLU A 309 -8.33 -14.97 -57.59
CA GLU A 309 -7.11 -14.21 -57.80
C GLU A 309 -6.33 -13.96 -56.50
N TRP A 310 -7.04 -13.67 -55.41
CA TRP A 310 -6.49 -13.43 -54.08
C TRP A 310 -5.73 -14.66 -53.54
N ALA A 311 -6.28 -15.87 -53.73
CA ALA A 311 -5.58 -17.10 -53.36
C ALA A 311 -4.24 -17.25 -54.10
N SER A 312 -4.16 -16.80 -55.36
CA SER A 312 -2.91 -16.77 -56.12
C SER A 312 -1.92 -15.76 -55.54
N GLN A 313 -2.38 -14.62 -55.00
CA GLN A 313 -1.50 -13.63 -54.36
C GLN A 313 -0.95 -14.14 -53.03
N ILE A 314 -1.78 -14.82 -52.22
CA ILE A 314 -1.33 -15.48 -50.99
C ILE A 314 -0.23 -16.49 -51.31
N THR A 315 -0.44 -17.31 -52.34
CA THR A 315 0.56 -18.29 -52.77
C THR A 315 1.85 -17.62 -53.24
N ALA A 316 1.75 -16.53 -54.02
CA ALA A 316 2.90 -15.78 -54.48
C ALA A 316 3.68 -15.11 -53.34
N SER A 317 3.01 -14.71 -52.24
CA SER A 317 3.67 -14.09 -51.09
C SER A 317 4.54 -15.04 -50.25
N GLY A 318 4.37 -16.36 -50.41
CA GLY A 318 5.17 -17.37 -49.72
C GLY A 318 5.19 -17.18 -48.20
N THR A 319 6.39 -17.18 -47.61
CA THR A 319 6.59 -16.97 -46.16
C THR A 319 6.46 -15.52 -45.71
N ASN A 320 6.51 -14.56 -46.64
CA ASN A 320 6.39 -13.13 -46.37
C ASN A 320 4.92 -12.68 -46.33
N ARG A 321 3.98 -13.62 -46.21
CA ARG A 321 2.54 -13.38 -46.03
C ARG A 321 2.19 -12.29 -45.01
N PRO A 322 2.91 -12.11 -43.87
CA PRO A 322 2.61 -11.02 -42.93
C PRO A 322 2.73 -9.60 -43.52
N GLU A 323 3.35 -9.42 -44.67
CA GLU A 323 3.51 -8.14 -45.38
C GLU A 323 2.45 -7.92 -46.47
N LEU A 324 1.62 -8.94 -46.76
CA LEU A 324 0.64 -8.92 -47.84
C LEU A 324 -0.68 -8.28 -47.38
N ALA A 325 -1.08 -7.19 -48.03
CA ALA A 325 -2.41 -6.57 -47.95
C ALA A 325 -3.10 -6.63 -49.33
N ALA A 326 -4.38 -6.26 -49.44
CA ALA A 326 -5.11 -6.30 -50.70
C ALA A 326 -5.41 -4.92 -51.29
N GLY A 327 -5.10 -4.70 -52.56
CA GLY A 327 -5.68 -3.61 -53.34
C GLY A 327 -7.05 -4.01 -53.88
N LEU A 328 -8.12 -3.38 -53.39
CA LEU A 328 -9.50 -3.68 -53.75
C LEU A 328 -10.05 -2.63 -54.71
N ARG A 329 -10.73 -3.08 -55.78
CA ARG A 329 -11.40 -2.17 -56.71
C ARG A 329 -12.78 -1.80 -56.17
N LEU A 330 -13.04 -0.50 -56.02
CA LEU A 330 -14.40 0.02 -55.90
C LEU A 330 -14.80 0.77 -57.18
N LEU A 331 -14.05 1.81 -57.54
CA LEU A 331 -14.27 2.64 -58.73
C LEU A 331 -13.22 2.33 -59.82
N GLY A 332 -13.43 2.80 -61.05
CA GLY A 332 -12.53 2.59 -62.18
C GLY A 332 -13.29 2.48 -63.50
N THR A 333 -12.68 1.90 -64.54
CA THR A 333 -13.36 1.64 -65.82
C THR A 333 -14.54 0.67 -65.61
N GLY A 334 -15.72 1.00 -66.13
CA GLY A 334 -16.95 0.22 -65.97
C GLY A 334 -17.73 0.55 -64.70
N SER A 335 -18.71 -0.28 -64.35
CA SER A 335 -19.54 -0.08 -63.14
C SER A 335 -18.74 -0.29 -61.86
N ALA A 336 -19.13 0.38 -60.79
CA ALA A 336 -18.55 0.16 -59.46
C ALA A 336 -18.73 -1.30 -59.01
N THR A 337 -17.80 -1.78 -58.19
CA THR A 337 -17.94 -3.08 -57.52
C THR A 337 -19.15 -3.02 -56.58
N PRO A 338 -20.14 -3.92 -56.67
CA PRO A 338 -21.29 -3.91 -55.77
C PRO A 338 -20.87 -4.04 -54.31
N TRP A 339 -21.59 -3.37 -53.40
CA TRP A 339 -21.28 -3.40 -51.96
C TRP A 339 -21.16 -4.82 -51.41
N VAL A 340 -22.08 -5.72 -51.76
CA VAL A 340 -22.07 -7.11 -51.28
C VAL A 340 -20.78 -7.85 -51.66
N ASP A 341 -20.25 -7.59 -52.85
CA ASP A 341 -18.99 -8.16 -53.29
C ASP A 341 -17.82 -7.51 -52.55
N LEU A 342 -17.78 -6.18 -52.44
CA LEU A 342 -16.72 -5.46 -51.73
C LEU A 342 -16.64 -5.88 -50.25
N GLU A 343 -17.78 -6.00 -49.56
CA GLU A 343 -17.88 -6.48 -48.18
C GLU A 343 -17.27 -7.87 -48.03
N GLN A 344 -17.64 -8.81 -48.92
CA GLN A 344 -17.05 -10.16 -48.92
C GLN A 344 -15.55 -10.17 -49.23
N GLN A 345 -15.06 -9.24 -50.06
CA GLN A 345 -13.62 -9.08 -50.30
C GLN A 345 -12.90 -8.62 -49.04
N LEU A 346 -13.45 -7.63 -48.32
CA LEU A 346 -12.92 -7.13 -47.04
C LEU A 346 -12.93 -8.22 -45.96
N ASP A 347 -13.98 -9.03 -45.88
CA ASP A 347 -14.04 -10.15 -44.93
C ASP A 347 -13.02 -11.24 -45.25
N ARG A 348 -12.79 -11.47 -46.55
CA ARG A 348 -11.86 -12.50 -47.00
C ARG A 348 -10.41 -12.16 -46.69
N THR A 349 -10.00 -10.89 -46.85
CA THR A 349 -8.64 -10.47 -46.50
C THR A 349 -8.34 -10.69 -45.02
N ARG A 350 -9.30 -10.38 -44.15
CA ARG A 350 -9.22 -10.64 -42.70
C ARG A 350 -9.18 -12.12 -42.37
N THR A 351 -10.05 -12.91 -42.99
CA THR A 351 -10.12 -14.38 -42.78
C THR A 351 -8.80 -15.04 -43.15
N ASP A 352 -8.14 -14.55 -44.20
CA ASP A 352 -6.85 -15.02 -44.65
C ASP A 352 -5.66 -14.37 -43.91
N GLY A 353 -5.89 -13.58 -42.85
CA GLY A 353 -4.82 -13.00 -42.04
C GLY A 353 -3.89 -12.07 -42.83
N ALA A 354 -4.43 -11.35 -43.82
CA ALA A 354 -3.70 -10.30 -44.52
C ALA A 354 -3.33 -9.14 -43.57
N LEU A 355 -2.32 -8.38 -43.93
CA LEU A 355 -1.92 -7.15 -43.22
C LEU A 355 -3.03 -6.08 -43.24
N GLY A 356 -3.93 -6.14 -44.22
CA GLY A 356 -5.09 -5.29 -44.37
C GLY A 356 -5.50 -5.12 -45.84
N HIS A 357 -6.06 -3.96 -46.16
CA HIS A 357 -6.52 -3.64 -47.51
C HIS A 357 -6.49 -2.13 -47.78
N SER A 358 -6.47 -1.77 -49.06
CA SER A 358 -6.67 -0.41 -49.54
C SER A 358 -7.71 -0.41 -50.67
N ILE A 359 -8.64 0.53 -50.63
CA ILE A 359 -9.76 0.61 -51.58
C ILE A 359 -9.44 1.67 -52.64
N TRP A 360 -9.53 1.27 -53.91
CA TRP A 360 -9.36 2.16 -55.05
C TRP A 360 -10.70 2.80 -55.43
N TYR A 361 -10.92 4.11 -55.23
CA TYR A 361 -10.05 5.13 -54.61
C TYR A 361 -10.91 6.11 -53.78
N SER A 362 -10.30 7.20 -53.26
CA SER A 362 -10.85 8.06 -52.21
C SER A 362 -12.27 8.56 -52.47
N GLU A 363 -12.61 8.88 -53.72
CA GLU A 363 -13.93 9.38 -54.14
C GLU A 363 -15.09 8.42 -53.80
N GLY A 364 -14.80 7.12 -53.72
CA GLY A 364 -15.77 6.08 -53.38
C GLY A 364 -15.91 5.87 -51.87
N VAL A 365 -15.05 6.46 -51.05
CA VAL A 365 -14.96 6.16 -49.60
C VAL A 365 -14.83 7.41 -48.71
N SER A 366 -14.80 8.61 -49.29
CA SER A 366 -14.70 9.90 -48.60
C SER A 366 -16.02 10.68 -48.64
N GLN A 367 -16.05 11.87 -48.03
CA GLN A 367 -17.11 12.86 -48.20
C GLN A 367 -16.46 14.12 -48.78
N SER A 368 -16.67 14.39 -50.08
CA SER A 368 -16.14 15.57 -50.77
C SER A 368 -16.83 15.83 -52.15
N GLY A 369 -16.33 16.77 -52.94
CA GLY A 369 -17.06 17.75 -53.77
C GLY A 369 -17.81 17.28 -55.01
N THR A 370 -17.71 16.02 -55.44
CA THR A 370 -18.61 15.41 -56.44
C THR A 370 -19.52 14.34 -55.84
N SER A 371 -20.84 14.50 -55.98
CA SER A 371 -21.81 13.47 -55.59
C SER A 371 -21.64 12.24 -56.49
N ASN A 372 -20.95 11.21 -55.97
CA ASN A 372 -20.80 9.94 -56.66
C ASN A 372 -21.88 8.94 -56.17
N PRO A 373 -22.78 8.46 -57.04
CA PRO A 373 -23.83 7.51 -56.65
C PRO A 373 -23.29 6.15 -56.19
N SER A 374 -22.01 5.86 -56.45
CA SER A 374 -21.30 4.64 -56.01
C SER A 374 -20.35 4.91 -54.84
N ASN A 375 -20.60 5.94 -54.03
CA ASN A 375 -19.86 6.20 -52.80
C ASN A 375 -20.39 5.31 -51.65
N TYR A 376 -19.48 4.59 -50.99
CA TYR A 376 -19.76 3.64 -49.90
C TYR A 376 -19.23 4.08 -48.54
N ASN A 377 -19.01 5.38 -48.34
CA ASN A 377 -18.63 5.95 -47.05
C ASN A 377 -19.55 5.47 -45.91
N SER A 378 -20.88 5.61 -46.06
CA SER A 378 -21.84 5.19 -45.02
C SER A 378 -21.83 3.69 -44.75
N GLN A 379 -21.72 2.87 -45.80
CA GLN A 379 -21.63 1.42 -45.69
C GLN A 379 -20.34 1.00 -44.99
N LEU A 380 -19.20 1.61 -45.35
CA LEU A 380 -17.92 1.36 -44.69
C LEU A 380 -17.93 1.83 -43.23
N THR A 381 -18.54 2.97 -42.91
CA THR A 381 -18.74 3.41 -41.51
C THR A 381 -19.51 2.36 -40.72
N ALA A 382 -20.57 1.80 -41.30
CA ALA A 382 -21.35 0.73 -40.67
C ALA A 382 -20.56 -0.59 -40.56
N TYR A 383 -19.78 -0.94 -41.58
CA TYR A 383 -18.97 -2.17 -41.61
C TYR A 383 -17.82 -2.14 -40.60
N TYR A 384 -17.02 -1.06 -40.58
CA TYR A 384 -15.93 -0.94 -39.61
C TYR A 384 -16.46 -0.70 -38.20
N ASN A 385 -17.62 -0.05 -38.08
CA ASN A 385 -18.31 0.27 -36.83
C ASN A 385 -17.33 0.79 -35.77
N VAL A 386 -16.56 1.82 -36.11
CA VAL A 386 -15.52 2.39 -35.23
C VAL A 386 -16.10 2.83 -33.88
N ALA A 387 -17.36 3.27 -33.87
CA ALA A 387 -18.07 3.64 -32.65
C ALA A 387 -18.18 2.47 -31.65
N THR A 388 -18.33 1.24 -32.16
CA THR A 388 -18.37 0.02 -31.35
C THR A 388 -16.96 -0.57 -31.23
N ASN A 389 -16.32 -0.94 -32.33
CA ASN A 389 -15.08 -1.72 -32.34
C ASN A 389 -13.81 -0.89 -32.01
N GLY A 390 -13.91 0.43 -32.03
CA GLY A 390 -12.75 1.33 -31.97
C GLY A 390 -11.99 1.44 -33.29
N PRO A 391 -11.05 2.41 -33.39
CA PRO A 391 -10.20 2.55 -34.56
C PRO A 391 -9.20 1.39 -34.64
N ALA A 392 -8.92 0.90 -35.85
CA ALA A 392 -7.79 0.01 -36.08
C ALA A 392 -6.52 0.83 -36.28
N ALA A 393 -5.50 0.56 -35.47
CA ALA A 393 -4.17 1.12 -35.70
C ALA A 393 -3.57 0.56 -36.99
N ASN A 394 -2.78 1.37 -37.71
CA ASN A 394 -1.94 0.85 -38.78
C ASN A 394 -0.85 -0.05 -38.15
N PRO A 395 -0.66 -1.30 -38.64
CA PRO A 395 0.28 -2.26 -38.06
C PRO A 395 1.73 -1.77 -37.94
N HIS A 396 2.18 -0.86 -38.82
CA HIS A 396 3.54 -0.32 -38.80
C HIS A 396 3.72 0.83 -37.79
N PHE A 397 2.63 1.42 -37.30
CA PHE A 397 2.64 2.63 -36.46
C PHE A 397 1.86 2.42 -35.15
N THR A 398 1.96 1.23 -34.56
CA THR A 398 1.30 0.87 -33.30
C THR A 398 1.91 1.56 -32.07
N SER A 399 3.14 2.06 -32.18
CA SER A 399 3.80 2.88 -31.15
C SER A 399 4.72 3.92 -31.77
N VAL A 400 4.85 5.06 -31.10
CA VAL A 400 5.84 6.10 -31.41
C VAL A 400 6.52 6.57 -30.13
N ARG A 401 7.78 6.97 -30.22
CA ARG A 401 8.60 7.31 -29.05
C ARG A 401 8.84 8.80 -28.96
N TRP A 402 8.72 9.36 -27.76
CA TRP A 402 9.01 10.76 -27.49
C TRP A 402 10.50 11.04 -27.71
N SER A 403 10.80 12.04 -28.54
CA SER A 403 12.16 12.50 -28.79
C SER A 403 12.44 13.85 -28.13
N GLY A 404 11.40 14.67 -27.92
CA GLY A 404 11.53 16.03 -27.40
C GLY A 404 12.36 16.93 -28.32
N THR A 405 12.64 18.17 -27.90
CA THR A 405 13.44 19.09 -28.73
C THR A 405 14.91 18.63 -28.86
N GLY A 406 15.40 17.82 -27.91
CA GLY A 406 16.79 17.34 -27.87
C GLY A 406 17.03 15.96 -28.51
N GLY A 407 15.99 15.28 -29.03
CA GLY A 407 16.09 13.98 -29.72
C GLY A 407 16.20 12.73 -28.82
N THR A 408 16.49 12.89 -27.52
CA THR A 408 16.70 11.80 -26.55
C THR A 408 15.70 11.84 -25.38
N GLY A 409 14.55 12.46 -25.60
CA GLY A 409 13.52 12.73 -24.60
C GLY A 409 13.55 14.20 -24.17
N GLY A 410 13.16 14.45 -22.92
CA GLY A 410 13.23 15.76 -22.28
C GLY A 410 12.04 16.65 -22.64
N SER A 411 12.25 17.96 -22.56
CA SER A 411 11.19 18.94 -22.79
C SER A 411 10.89 19.16 -24.27
N GLY A 412 9.65 19.52 -24.58
CA GLY A 412 9.22 19.84 -25.95
C GLY A 412 7.71 20.07 -26.05
N THR A 413 7.25 20.49 -27.23
CA THR A 413 5.83 20.67 -27.51
C THR A 413 5.27 19.42 -28.19
N TRP A 414 4.17 18.89 -27.65
CA TRP A 414 3.41 17.83 -28.28
C TRP A 414 2.18 18.44 -28.97
N SER A 415 2.20 18.45 -30.30
CA SER A 415 1.04 18.76 -31.16
C SER A 415 0.91 17.68 -32.24
N THR A 416 -0.09 17.80 -33.11
CA THR A 416 -0.27 16.91 -34.27
C THR A 416 0.88 16.99 -35.28
N LEU A 417 1.54 18.13 -35.39
CA LEU A 417 2.53 18.42 -36.44
C LEU A 417 3.95 18.65 -35.93
N ALA A 418 4.14 18.77 -34.61
CA ALA A 418 5.48 18.95 -34.04
C ALA A 418 6.33 17.69 -34.27
N SER A 419 7.54 17.89 -34.80
CA SER A 419 8.53 16.84 -35.06
C SER A 419 9.28 16.43 -33.77
N THR A 420 8.52 16.05 -32.74
CA THR A 420 9.01 15.72 -31.37
C THR A 420 8.84 14.25 -31.02
N TRP A 421 8.59 13.42 -32.02
CA TRP A 421 8.53 11.96 -31.95
C TRP A 421 9.69 11.34 -32.75
N LYS A 422 9.88 10.03 -32.60
CA LYS A 422 10.85 9.23 -33.37
C LYS A 422 10.39 7.77 -33.46
N ASP A 423 11.30 6.92 -33.94
CA ASP A 423 11.10 5.56 -34.41
C ASP A 423 10.44 5.58 -35.80
N ARG A 424 9.16 5.18 -35.94
CA ARG A 424 8.49 5.08 -37.25
C ARG A 424 7.92 6.41 -37.77
N SER A 425 7.77 7.44 -36.93
CA SER A 425 7.24 8.76 -37.32
C SER A 425 7.87 9.86 -36.47
N THR A 426 8.20 11.02 -37.06
CA THR A 426 8.63 12.19 -36.27
C THR A 426 7.46 13.04 -35.76
N ILE A 427 6.27 12.85 -36.34
CA ILE A 427 5.01 13.47 -35.90
C ILE A 427 4.13 12.47 -35.16
N TRP A 428 3.18 12.97 -34.39
CA TRP A 428 2.28 12.14 -33.59
C TRP A 428 1.30 11.33 -34.45
N VAL A 429 1.18 10.03 -34.15
CA VAL A 429 0.19 9.12 -34.75
C VAL A 429 -0.89 8.83 -33.71
N GLN A 430 -2.11 9.33 -33.91
CA GLN A 430 -3.15 9.40 -32.87
C GLN A 430 -3.56 8.04 -32.25
N ASP A 431 -3.47 6.96 -33.02
CA ASP A 431 -3.85 5.62 -32.58
C ASP A 431 -2.66 4.82 -32.02
N ALA A 432 -1.46 5.39 -32.01
CA ALA A 432 -0.27 4.74 -31.49
C ALA A 432 -0.19 4.84 -29.96
N VAL A 433 0.56 3.94 -29.35
CA VAL A 433 1.05 4.08 -27.97
C VAL A 433 2.17 5.13 -27.95
N GLY A 434 2.05 6.15 -27.10
CA GLY A 434 3.13 7.13 -26.87
C GLY A 434 4.12 6.64 -25.81
N ILE A 435 5.37 6.38 -26.21
CA ILE A 435 6.43 5.89 -25.30
C ILE A 435 7.29 7.06 -24.81
N PHE A 436 7.36 7.25 -23.50
CA PHE A 436 8.18 8.25 -22.82
C PHE A 436 9.35 7.57 -22.09
N ASP A 437 10.52 7.57 -22.72
CA ASP A 437 11.76 7.05 -22.18
C ASP A 437 12.90 8.08 -22.34
N GLY A 438 14.16 7.70 -22.14
CA GLY A 438 15.27 8.65 -22.20
C GLY A 438 15.22 9.65 -21.04
N VAL A 439 15.61 10.90 -21.29
CA VAL A 439 15.67 11.95 -20.26
C VAL A 439 14.27 12.46 -19.91
N GLY A 440 13.90 12.54 -18.64
CA GLY A 440 12.62 13.15 -18.23
C GLY A 440 12.56 14.66 -18.49
N GLY A 441 11.37 15.19 -18.77
CA GLY A 441 11.18 16.64 -18.97
C GLY A 441 9.72 17.08 -19.11
N THR A 442 9.52 18.36 -19.40
CA THR A 442 8.18 18.95 -19.54
C THR A 442 7.68 18.84 -20.98
N VAL A 443 6.61 18.08 -21.18
CA VAL A 443 5.91 17.90 -22.46
C VAL A 443 4.71 18.84 -22.48
N THR A 444 4.80 19.92 -23.26
CA THR A 444 3.70 20.88 -23.40
C THR A 444 2.76 20.40 -24.49
N VAL A 445 1.62 19.83 -24.11
CA VAL A 445 0.51 19.49 -25.01
C VAL A 445 -0.07 20.78 -25.56
N SER A 446 -0.13 20.92 -26.88
CA SER A 446 -0.70 22.07 -27.57
C SER A 446 -2.04 21.70 -28.20
N GLY A 447 -3.09 22.47 -27.90
CA GLY A 447 -4.45 22.17 -28.35
C GLY A 447 -5.00 20.88 -27.73
N THR A 448 -5.71 20.08 -28.53
CA THR A 448 -6.20 18.76 -28.13
C THR A 448 -5.46 17.68 -28.92
N VAL A 449 -4.85 16.74 -28.22
CA VAL A 449 -4.17 15.59 -28.80
C VAL A 449 -4.89 14.31 -28.39
N GLY A 450 -5.25 13.48 -29.37
CA GLY A 450 -5.80 12.14 -29.13
C GLY A 450 -4.70 11.14 -28.78
N ALA A 451 -4.90 10.35 -27.72
CA ALA A 451 -4.00 9.28 -27.29
C ALA A 451 -4.78 7.95 -27.18
N ALA A 452 -5.28 7.45 -28.31
CA ALA A 452 -6.17 6.28 -28.31
C ALA A 452 -5.44 4.98 -27.96
N GLY A 453 -4.15 4.88 -28.30
CA GLY A 453 -3.30 3.74 -27.93
C GLY A 453 -2.78 3.78 -26.49
N GLY A 454 -2.96 4.89 -25.76
CA GLY A 454 -2.45 5.06 -24.40
C GLY A 454 -1.01 5.58 -24.34
N LEU A 455 -0.45 5.61 -23.12
CA LEU A 455 0.86 6.19 -22.80
C LEU A 455 1.71 5.20 -21.98
N ASP A 456 3.01 5.15 -22.24
CA ASP A 456 3.96 4.29 -21.51
C ASP A 456 5.16 5.09 -21.01
N PHE A 457 5.25 5.30 -19.69
CA PHE A 457 6.32 6.02 -19.02
C PHE A 457 7.36 5.07 -18.42
N ARG A 458 8.58 5.10 -18.98
CA ARG A 458 9.70 4.23 -18.60
C ARG A 458 10.80 4.93 -17.82
N THR A 459 10.84 6.27 -17.85
CA THR A 459 11.77 7.09 -17.05
C THR A 459 11.01 8.11 -16.20
N ALA A 460 11.54 8.41 -15.01
CA ALA A 460 10.99 9.43 -14.12
C ALA A 460 11.21 10.86 -14.63
N GLY A 461 10.41 11.80 -14.13
CA GLY A 461 10.59 13.24 -14.36
C GLY A 461 9.79 13.81 -15.52
N TYR A 462 9.00 12.99 -16.22
CA TYR A 462 8.07 13.49 -17.23
C TYR A 462 6.88 14.22 -16.61
N THR A 463 6.62 15.43 -17.11
CA THR A 463 5.41 16.22 -16.79
C THR A 463 4.69 16.61 -18.07
N LEU A 464 3.48 16.10 -18.30
CA LEU A 464 2.64 16.49 -19.43
C LEU A 464 1.74 17.64 -18.99
N THR A 465 1.88 18.81 -19.62
CA THR A 465 1.22 20.07 -19.24
C THR A 465 0.58 20.80 -20.41
N GLY A 466 -0.22 21.82 -20.14
CA GLY A 466 -0.87 22.64 -21.17
C GLY A 466 -2.25 22.10 -21.55
N GLY A 467 -2.44 21.83 -22.84
CA GLY A 467 -3.71 21.50 -23.48
C GLY A 467 -4.37 20.18 -23.03
N THR A 468 -5.19 19.61 -23.91
CA THR A 468 -6.03 18.44 -23.61
C THR A 468 -5.44 17.16 -24.19
N LEU A 469 -5.33 16.13 -23.35
CA LEU A 469 -5.09 14.75 -23.76
C LEU A 469 -6.43 14.02 -23.81
N ALA A 470 -6.87 13.70 -25.02
CA ALA A 470 -8.10 12.96 -25.25
C ALA A 470 -7.81 11.46 -25.32
N LEU A 471 -8.17 10.74 -24.26
CA LEU A 471 -8.14 9.29 -24.19
C LEU A 471 -9.31 8.73 -25.01
N ARG A 472 -9.02 8.42 -26.28
CA ARG A 472 -10.00 8.02 -27.31
C ARG A 472 -10.06 6.50 -27.52
N GLY A 473 -9.45 5.72 -26.63
CA GLY A 473 -9.63 4.28 -26.60
C GLY A 473 -11.11 3.95 -26.44
N PHE A 474 -11.57 3.00 -27.24
CA PHE A 474 -12.97 2.56 -27.33
C PHE A 474 -13.45 1.86 -26.05
N ASN A 475 -12.52 1.37 -25.21
CA ASN A 475 -12.81 0.84 -23.88
C ASN A 475 -11.76 1.31 -22.85
N ARG A 476 -12.05 1.10 -21.56
CA ARG A 476 -11.19 1.54 -20.46
C ARG A 476 -9.79 0.91 -20.50
N SER A 477 -9.67 -0.34 -20.93
CA SER A 477 -8.37 -1.04 -21.01
C SER A 477 -7.46 -0.49 -22.11
N ALA A 478 -8.04 -0.01 -23.23
CA ALA A 478 -7.29 0.65 -24.29
C ALA A 478 -6.75 2.02 -23.85
N ASN A 479 -7.50 2.71 -22.97
CA ASN A 479 -7.03 3.93 -22.30
C ASN A 479 -6.03 3.63 -21.17
N SER A 480 -4.95 2.91 -21.47
CA SER A 480 -3.92 2.57 -20.50
C SER A 480 -2.84 3.66 -20.40
N ILE A 481 -2.55 4.08 -19.18
CA ILE A 481 -1.33 4.82 -18.84
C ILE A 481 -0.47 3.90 -17.97
N THR A 482 0.60 3.40 -18.56
CA THR A 482 1.57 2.50 -17.93
C THR A 482 2.70 3.32 -17.33
N VAL A 483 3.05 3.07 -16.08
CA VAL A 483 4.21 3.71 -15.43
C VAL A 483 5.11 2.63 -14.82
N ALA A 484 6.36 2.57 -15.26
CA ALA A 484 7.33 1.56 -14.86
C ALA A 484 7.68 1.61 -13.36
N SER A 485 8.27 0.53 -12.84
CA SER A 485 8.67 0.44 -11.44
C SER A 485 9.67 1.55 -11.07
N GLY A 486 9.49 2.19 -9.92
CA GLY A 486 10.36 3.29 -9.46
C GLY A 486 10.20 4.61 -10.24
N VAL A 487 9.28 4.68 -11.20
CA VAL A 487 9.03 5.86 -12.03
C VAL A 487 7.82 6.65 -11.51
N THR A 488 7.94 7.98 -11.53
CA THR A 488 6.81 8.91 -11.35
C THR A 488 6.63 9.72 -12.62
N ALA A 489 5.41 9.71 -13.16
CA ALA A 489 4.96 10.56 -14.25
C ALA A 489 3.85 11.50 -13.77
N THR A 490 3.91 12.76 -14.17
CA THR A 490 2.93 13.78 -13.76
C THR A 490 2.13 14.25 -14.98
N ILE A 491 0.82 14.34 -14.85
CA ILE A 491 -0.07 14.92 -15.85
C ILE A 491 -0.82 16.10 -15.23
N THR A 492 -0.51 17.30 -15.72
CA THR A 492 -1.24 18.54 -15.45
C THR A 492 -2.17 18.94 -16.59
N SER A 493 -1.96 18.41 -17.81
CA SER A 493 -2.90 18.51 -18.93
C SER A 493 -4.29 17.98 -18.57
N THR A 494 -5.32 18.57 -19.18
CA THR A 494 -6.69 18.07 -19.03
C THR A 494 -6.83 16.69 -19.68
N LEU A 495 -7.32 15.71 -18.92
CA LEU A 495 -7.67 14.39 -19.46
C LEU A 495 -9.16 14.35 -19.82
N THR A 496 -9.49 13.95 -21.05
CA THR A 496 -10.86 13.73 -21.53
C THR A 496 -11.01 12.33 -22.08
N GLY A 497 -12.24 11.81 -22.19
CA GLY A 497 -12.52 10.50 -22.78
C GLY A 497 -13.74 9.83 -22.17
N SER A 498 -14.57 9.18 -22.99
CA SER A 498 -15.81 8.54 -22.54
C SER A 498 -15.59 7.19 -21.85
N ALA A 499 -14.56 6.43 -22.23
CA ALA A 499 -14.34 5.07 -21.73
C ALA A 499 -13.60 5.00 -20.38
N GLY A 500 -13.09 6.12 -19.87
CA GLY A 500 -12.35 6.18 -18.60
C GLY A 500 -10.85 5.91 -18.75
N LEU A 501 -10.18 5.56 -17.65
CA LEU A 501 -8.72 5.41 -17.56
C LEU A 501 -8.33 4.09 -16.89
N THR A 502 -7.31 3.43 -17.41
CA THR A 502 -6.57 2.35 -16.74
C THR A 502 -5.17 2.83 -16.38
N LYS A 503 -4.83 2.86 -15.09
CA LYS A 503 -3.45 2.99 -14.61
C LYS A 503 -2.84 1.61 -14.42
N SER A 504 -1.76 1.32 -15.14
CA SER A 504 -0.99 0.07 -15.06
C SER A 504 0.49 0.34 -14.74
N GLY A 505 1.26 -0.73 -14.54
CA GLY A 505 2.65 -0.67 -14.07
C GLY A 505 2.77 -0.27 -12.59
N THR A 506 3.87 -0.64 -11.94
CA THR A 506 4.05 -0.50 -10.49
C THR A 506 4.48 0.90 -10.04
N GLY A 507 4.75 1.83 -10.98
CA GLY A 507 5.12 3.21 -10.68
C GLY A 507 3.95 4.11 -10.29
N VAL A 508 4.24 5.40 -10.17
CA VAL A 508 3.31 6.45 -9.74
C VAL A 508 2.84 7.30 -10.93
N LEU A 509 1.53 7.40 -11.12
CA LEU A 509 0.93 8.42 -11.98
C LEU A 509 0.32 9.51 -11.11
N ALA A 510 0.81 10.74 -11.22
CA ALA A 510 0.26 11.90 -10.52
C ALA A 510 -0.63 12.71 -11.44
N LEU A 511 -1.93 12.79 -11.12
CA LEU A 511 -2.89 13.66 -11.79
C LEU A 511 -2.92 15.00 -11.04
N ALA A 512 -2.17 15.98 -11.53
CA ALA A 512 -1.96 17.28 -10.89
C ALA A 512 -2.68 18.44 -11.61
N GLY A 513 -3.46 18.15 -12.65
CA GLY A 513 -4.25 19.16 -13.38
C GLY A 513 -5.49 19.64 -12.62
N THR A 514 -6.05 20.78 -13.02
CA THR A 514 -7.26 21.37 -12.42
C THR A 514 -8.56 20.66 -12.79
N GLY A 515 -8.54 19.79 -13.79
CA GLY A 515 -9.72 19.01 -14.19
C GLY A 515 -9.38 17.74 -14.97
N THR A 516 -10.06 16.66 -14.62
CA THR A 516 -10.24 15.50 -15.49
C THR A 516 -11.71 15.43 -15.88
N ALA A 517 -12.00 15.37 -17.17
CA ALA A 517 -13.34 15.25 -17.74
C ALA A 517 -13.48 13.86 -18.40
N LEU A 518 -13.10 12.83 -17.64
CA LEU A 518 -13.29 11.44 -18.01
C LEU A 518 -14.74 11.05 -17.71
N GLY A 519 -15.49 10.64 -18.72
CA GLY A 519 -16.88 10.16 -18.57
C GLY A 519 -17.00 8.72 -18.06
N GLY A 520 -15.91 7.94 -18.13
CA GLY A 520 -15.84 6.56 -17.65
C GLY A 520 -15.00 6.40 -16.38
N GLY A 521 -15.15 5.25 -15.71
CA GLY A 521 -14.47 4.96 -14.45
C GLY A 521 -12.94 4.88 -14.54
N VAL A 522 -12.29 4.84 -13.38
CA VAL A 522 -10.82 4.73 -13.25
C VAL A 522 -10.46 3.36 -12.67
N ALA A 523 -9.59 2.61 -13.35
CA ALA A 523 -9.03 1.36 -12.84
C ALA A 523 -7.55 1.54 -12.50
N ILE A 524 -7.16 1.19 -11.29
CA ILE A 524 -5.76 1.16 -10.85
C ILE A 524 -5.39 -0.32 -10.71
N GLN A 525 -4.69 -0.86 -11.71
CA GLN A 525 -4.30 -2.28 -11.72
C GLN A 525 -3.03 -2.54 -10.89
N ALA A 526 -2.11 -1.59 -10.88
CA ALA A 526 -0.86 -1.67 -10.13
C ALA A 526 -0.29 -0.28 -9.83
N GLY A 527 0.61 -0.23 -8.84
CA GLY A 527 1.30 0.99 -8.45
C GLY A 527 0.35 2.00 -7.81
N MET A 528 0.67 3.29 -7.93
CA MET A 528 -0.13 4.34 -7.32
C MET A 528 -0.66 5.31 -8.39
N LEU A 529 -1.95 5.62 -8.32
CA LEU A 529 -2.51 6.83 -8.92
C LEU A 529 -2.66 7.87 -7.82
N THR A 530 -1.98 9.01 -7.91
CA THR A 530 -2.17 10.11 -6.95
C THR A 530 -3.01 11.22 -7.54
N VAL A 531 -4.01 11.65 -6.79
CA VAL A 531 -4.73 12.88 -7.04
C VAL A 531 -3.97 14.01 -6.38
N GLY A 532 -3.34 14.85 -7.22
CA GLY A 532 -2.40 15.87 -6.81
C GLY A 532 -0.94 15.41 -6.75
N ALA A 533 -0.05 16.40 -6.71
CA ALA A 533 1.40 16.27 -6.63
C ALA A 533 2.01 17.22 -5.57
N GLY A 534 1.31 17.45 -4.46
CA GLY A 534 1.77 18.33 -3.36
C GLY A 534 1.41 19.81 -3.53
N GLY A 535 0.49 20.13 -4.44
CA GLY A 535 -0.10 21.48 -4.59
C GLY A 535 -1.59 21.49 -4.27
N THR A 536 -2.32 22.50 -4.75
CA THR A 536 -3.79 22.64 -4.59
C THR A 536 -4.57 22.20 -5.83
N THR A 537 -3.93 21.46 -6.74
CA THR A 537 -4.52 20.96 -7.97
C THR A 537 -4.44 19.44 -8.02
N GLY A 538 -5.21 18.84 -8.94
CA GLY A 538 -5.45 17.40 -9.00
C GLY A 538 -6.90 17.09 -8.66
N ALA A 539 -7.62 16.51 -9.61
CA ALA A 539 -9.01 16.11 -9.45
C ALA A 539 -9.32 14.87 -10.30
N LEU A 540 -10.20 14.01 -9.79
CA LEU A 540 -10.91 13.00 -10.56
C LEU A 540 -12.31 13.53 -10.90
N ALA A 541 -12.84 13.18 -12.07
CA ALA A 541 -14.21 13.54 -12.43
C ALA A 541 -15.19 12.97 -11.39
N THR A 542 -16.22 13.73 -11.07
CA THR A 542 -17.26 13.34 -10.10
C THR A 542 -18.03 12.12 -10.62
N ALA A 543 -18.55 11.31 -9.70
CA ALA A 543 -19.35 10.11 -9.99
C ALA A 543 -18.64 8.98 -10.78
N ASN A 544 -17.34 9.10 -11.09
CA ASN A 544 -16.58 7.99 -11.67
C ASN A 544 -16.41 6.84 -10.67
N ALA A 545 -16.78 5.63 -11.07
CA ALA A 545 -16.44 4.42 -10.34
C ALA A 545 -14.92 4.20 -10.36
N ILE A 546 -14.32 3.94 -9.20
CA ILE A 546 -12.89 3.70 -9.04
C ILE A 546 -12.68 2.27 -8.57
N THR A 547 -11.89 1.51 -9.31
CA THR A 547 -11.52 0.13 -8.95
C THR A 547 -10.03 0.07 -8.69
N VAL A 548 -9.64 -0.39 -7.50
CA VAL A 548 -8.23 -0.52 -7.09
C VAL A 548 -7.92 -2.00 -6.88
N ALA A 549 -7.09 -2.58 -7.76
CA ALA A 549 -6.65 -3.97 -7.63
C ALA A 549 -5.67 -4.14 -6.46
N SER A 550 -5.40 -5.37 -6.02
CA SER A 550 -4.58 -5.67 -4.83
C SER A 550 -3.16 -5.08 -4.86
N GLY A 551 -2.57 -4.89 -6.04
CA GLY A 551 -1.26 -4.23 -6.22
C GLY A 551 -1.35 -2.71 -6.43
N GLY A 552 -2.54 -2.13 -6.33
CA GLY A 552 -2.83 -0.73 -6.61
C GLY A 552 -3.06 0.12 -5.35
N THR A 553 -2.85 1.42 -5.47
CA THR A 553 -3.19 2.42 -4.45
C THR A 553 -3.81 3.66 -5.08
N LEU A 554 -4.96 4.09 -4.56
CA LEU A 554 -5.50 5.42 -4.80
C LEU A 554 -4.94 6.38 -3.74
N GLY A 555 -4.05 7.29 -4.16
CA GLY A 555 -3.41 8.28 -3.29
C GLY A 555 -4.02 9.68 -3.44
N PHE A 556 -3.98 10.46 -2.37
CA PHE A 556 -4.33 11.89 -2.39
C PHE A 556 -3.14 12.69 -1.84
N ASN A 557 -2.60 13.59 -2.65
CA ASN A 557 -1.44 14.41 -2.31
C ASN A 557 -1.71 15.87 -2.69
N ARG A 558 -2.56 16.53 -1.90
CA ARG A 558 -2.89 17.94 -2.04
C ARG A 558 -2.58 18.65 -0.74
N THR A 559 -2.29 19.96 -0.80
CA THR A 559 -2.03 20.75 0.42
C THR A 559 -3.31 21.28 1.07
N ASP A 560 -4.41 21.32 0.32
CA ASP A 560 -5.72 21.77 0.77
C ASP A 560 -6.71 20.61 0.98
N SER A 561 -7.98 20.95 1.23
CA SER A 561 -9.06 19.95 1.21
C SER A 561 -9.37 19.56 -0.23
N TYR A 562 -9.74 18.30 -0.48
CA TYR A 562 -10.20 17.82 -1.79
C TYR A 562 -11.57 18.40 -2.23
N GLY A 563 -11.75 19.74 -2.20
CA GLY A 563 -12.94 20.43 -2.70
C GLY A 563 -14.28 20.03 -2.04
N GLY A 564 -14.27 19.27 -0.93
CA GLY A 564 -15.45 18.72 -0.27
C GLY A 564 -15.31 17.23 0.04
N ALA A 565 -16.44 16.54 0.19
CA ALA A 565 -16.47 15.10 0.40
C ALA A 565 -16.23 14.35 -0.93
N PHE A 566 -15.29 13.41 -0.91
CA PHE A 566 -15.05 12.45 -1.96
C PHE A 566 -16.22 11.46 -2.04
N ALA A 567 -17.05 11.61 -3.08
CA ALA A 567 -18.28 10.85 -3.28
C ALA A 567 -18.16 9.73 -4.32
N ASN A 568 -17.00 9.61 -4.99
CA ASN A 568 -16.79 8.56 -5.97
C ASN A 568 -16.78 7.18 -5.30
N ALA A 569 -17.50 6.22 -5.87
CA ALA A 569 -17.52 4.84 -5.39
C ALA A 569 -16.15 4.18 -5.60
N ILE A 570 -15.52 3.74 -4.52
CA ILE A 570 -14.24 3.00 -4.55
C ILE A 570 -14.53 1.52 -4.28
N SER A 571 -13.90 0.64 -5.06
CA SER A 571 -14.03 -0.82 -4.99
C SER A 571 -12.67 -1.51 -5.18
N GLY A 572 -12.59 -2.80 -4.84
CA GLY A 572 -11.40 -3.64 -5.05
C GLY A 572 -10.49 -3.76 -3.83
N ALA A 573 -9.49 -4.64 -3.92
CA ALA A 573 -8.64 -5.06 -2.80
C ALA A 573 -7.41 -4.16 -2.56
N GLY A 574 -7.19 -3.13 -3.38
CA GLY A 574 -6.09 -2.18 -3.23
C GLY A 574 -6.33 -1.11 -2.17
N ALA A 575 -5.27 -0.37 -1.85
CA ALA A 575 -5.28 0.59 -0.74
C ALA A 575 -5.81 1.98 -1.14
N VAL A 576 -6.33 2.70 -0.14
CA VAL A 576 -6.58 4.15 -0.20
C VAL A 576 -5.59 4.85 0.71
N ARG A 577 -4.91 5.89 0.22
CA ARG A 577 -3.86 6.60 0.96
C ARG A 577 -4.04 8.12 0.93
N LEU A 578 -4.07 8.75 2.10
CA LEU A 578 -3.89 10.20 2.23
C LEU A 578 -2.41 10.50 2.51
N LEU A 579 -1.78 11.32 1.68
CA LEU A 579 -0.40 11.76 1.86
C LEU A 579 -0.31 13.12 2.54
N SER A 580 -1.26 14.02 2.26
CA SER A 580 -1.27 15.41 2.73
C SER A 580 -2.67 16.02 2.57
N GLY A 581 -2.91 17.18 3.18
CA GLY A 581 -4.15 17.94 3.01
C GLY A 581 -5.33 17.35 3.79
N SER A 582 -6.54 17.45 3.24
CA SER A 582 -7.75 16.90 3.88
C SER A 582 -8.63 16.13 2.89
N LEU A 583 -9.10 14.97 3.31
CA LEU A 583 -9.97 14.08 2.53
C LEU A 583 -11.18 13.63 3.35
N GLY A 584 -12.38 14.02 2.94
CA GLY A 584 -13.62 13.47 3.47
C GLY A 584 -14.07 12.27 2.64
N LEU A 585 -14.12 11.05 3.18
CA LEU A 585 -14.76 9.91 2.55
C LEU A 585 -16.25 9.90 2.92
N SER A 586 -17.12 9.96 1.91
CA SER A 586 -18.57 9.91 2.05
C SER A 586 -19.17 8.62 1.49
N GLY A 587 -20.36 8.25 1.96
CA GLY A 587 -21.04 7.04 1.52
C GLY A 587 -20.40 5.74 2.02
N SER A 588 -21.05 4.62 1.70
CA SER A 588 -20.49 3.29 1.94
C SER A 588 -19.55 2.93 0.80
N GLN A 589 -18.28 2.69 1.11
CA GLN A 589 -17.29 2.30 0.11
C GLN A 589 -17.13 0.77 0.06
N ALA A 590 -16.92 0.23 -1.14
CA ALA A 590 -16.81 -1.21 -1.39
C ALA A 590 -15.35 -1.71 -1.50
N PHE A 591 -14.35 -0.85 -1.26
CA PHE A 591 -12.95 -1.26 -1.27
C PHE A 591 -12.63 -2.10 -0.04
N THR A 592 -11.80 -3.13 -0.22
CA THR A 592 -11.43 -4.08 0.82
C THR A 592 -9.95 -4.03 1.18
N GLY A 593 -9.18 -3.12 0.59
CA GLY A 593 -7.77 -2.94 0.94
C GLY A 593 -7.55 -2.10 2.21
N ALA A 594 -6.30 -1.70 2.42
CA ALA A 594 -5.89 -0.90 3.57
C ALA A 594 -6.30 0.57 3.42
N THR A 595 -6.62 1.21 4.55
CA THR A 595 -6.73 2.67 4.66
C THR A 595 -5.48 3.22 5.31
N ILE A 596 -4.76 4.10 4.61
CA ILE A 596 -3.46 4.62 5.05
C ILE A 596 -3.54 6.14 5.16
N VAL A 597 -3.17 6.69 6.32
CA VAL A 597 -3.10 8.13 6.56
C VAL A 597 -1.66 8.50 6.88
N SER A 598 -0.89 8.85 5.85
CA SER A 598 0.53 9.22 5.96
C SER A 598 0.76 10.70 6.31
N GLY A 599 -0.29 11.51 6.27
CA GLY A 599 -0.24 12.95 6.55
C GLY A 599 -1.62 13.58 6.34
N GLY A 600 -1.81 14.82 6.80
CA GLY A 600 -3.09 15.51 6.67
C GLY A 600 -4.21 14.94 7.55
N THR A 601 -5.46 15.25 7.21
CA THR A 601 -6.65 14.79 7.95
C THR A 601 -7.60 14.01 7.04
N MET A 602 -7.87 12.74 7.37
CA MET A 602 -8.92 11.94 6.74
C MET A 602 -10.16 11.93 7.64
N SER A 603 -11.29 12.37 7.11
CA SER A 603 -12.61 12.29 7.76
C SER A 603 -13.45 11.21 7.10
N ALA A 604 -14.00 10.26 7.84
CA ALA A 604 -14.79 9.16 7.31
C ALA A 604 -16.15 9.06 8.02
N VAL A 605 -17.22 9.16 7.24
CA VAL A 605 -18.59 8.93 7.78
C VAL A 605 -18.79 7.47 8.17
N ALA A 606 -19.87 7.19 8.91
CA ALA A 606 -20.30 5.81 9.14
C ALA A 606 -20.47 5.10 7.80
N ALA A 607 -20.04 3.84 7.72
CA ALA A 607 -19.96 3.02 6.51
C ALA A 607 -18.75 3.20 5.59
N ALA A 608 -18.04 4.33 5.62
CA ALA A 608 -16.96 4.60 4.67
C ALA A 608 -15.77 3.65 4.80
N LEU A 609 -15.51 3.13 6.01
CA LEU A 609 -14.39 2.21 6.31
C LEU A 609 -14.85 0.81 6.73
N GLN A 610 -16.10 0.41 6.45
CA GLN A 610 -16.65 -0.88 6.91
C GLN A 610 -15.99 -2.11 6.27
N ASN A 611 -15.40 -1.94 5.08
CA ASN A 611 -14.80 -3.04 4.32
C ASN A 611 -13.26 -3.03 4.37
N THR A 612 -12.64 -2.01 4.97
CA THR A 612 -11.18 -1.92 5.07
C THR A 612 -10.61 -3.15 5.77
N THR A 613 -9.47 -3.66 5.31
CA THR A 613 -8.80 -4.81 5.94
C THR A 613 -7.80 -4.40 7.01
N SER A 614 -7.30 -3.18 6.96
CA SER A 614 -6.44 -2.58 8.00
C SER A 614 -6.53 -1.06 7.96
N ILE A 615 -6.13 -0.41 9.06
CA ILE A 615 -5.97 1.03 9.14
C ILE A 615 -4.57 1.34 9.69
N ALA A 616 -3.81 2.15 8.96
CA ALA A 616 -2.52 2.65 9.38
C ALA A 616 -2.51 4.17 9.39
N VAL A 617 -2.18 4.78 10.54
CA VAL A 617 -2.07 6.23 10.70
C VAL A 617 -0.64 6.57 11.10
N ASP A 618 0.12 7.12 10.17
CA ASP A 618 1.55 7.38 10.28
C ASP A 618 1.85 8.83 9.85
N GLY A 619 1.72 9.78 10.78
CA GLY A 619 1.95 11.20 10.54
C GLY A 619 0.71 12.04 10.22
N GLY A 620 -0.46 11.44 10.06
CA GLY A 620 -1.73 12.14 9.85
C GLY A 620 -2.76 11.97 10.96
N VAL A 621 -3.97 12.48 10.69
CA VAL A 621 -5.14 12.43 11.58
C VAL A 621 -6.26 11.66 10.90
N LEU A 622 -6.82 10.66 11.57
CA LEU A 622 -8.05 9.98 11.16
C LEU A 622 -9.20 10.39 12.10
N SER A 623 -10.27 10.94 11.54
CA SER A 623 -11.54 11.16 12.23
C SER A 623 -12.60 10.25 11.60
N ALA A 624 -13.10 9.26 12.32
CA ALA A 624 -14.06 8.30 11.78
C ALA A 624 -15.22 8.05 12.76
N ALA A 625 -16.41 7.77 12.24
CA ALA A 625 -17.50 7.28 13.09
C ALA A 625 -17.23 5.84 13.54
N SER A 626 -16.91 4.97 12.59
CA SER A 626 -16.59 3.57 12.83
C SER A 626 -15.75 3.03 11.67
N TYR A 627 -15.24 1.82 11.83
CA TYR A 627 -14.54 1.07 10.80
C TYR A 627 -14.82 -0.42 10.95
N ASN A 628 -14.30 -1.23 10.02
CA ASN A 628 -14.40 -2.68 10.09
C ASN A 628 -13.89 -3.23 11.43
N ALA A 629 -14.76 -3.88 12.21
CA ALA A 629 -14.45 -4.41 13.53
C ALA A 629 -13.26 -5.38 13.55
N VAL A 630 -13.00 -6.11 12.46
CA VAL A 630 -11.89 -7.07 12.39
C VAL A 630 -10.59 -6.48 11.85
N ALA A 631 -10.61 -5.24 11.35
CA ALA A 631 -9.42 -4.59 10.83
C ALA A 631 -8.50 -4.14 11.97
N PRO A 632 -7.20 -4.53 11.99
CA PRO A 632 -6.26 -3.98 12.95
C PRO A 632 -6.05 -2.49 12.68
N LEU A 633 -5.92 -1.73 13.77
CA LEU A 633 -5.58 -0.31 13.76
C LEU A 633 -4.16 -0.13 14.31
N SER A 634 -3.26 0.46 13.50
CA SER A 634 -1.92 0.86 13.92
C SER A 634 -1.75 2.37 13.84
N VAL A 635 -1.33 2.99 14.93
CA VAL A 635 -1.08 4.43 15.04
C VAL A 635 0.39 4.65 15.42
N ALA A 636 1.14 5.31 14.54
CA ALA A 636 2.54 5.64 14.78
C ALA A 636 2.70 6.83 15.76
N ALA A 637 3.94 7.16 16.12
CA ALA A 637 4.25 8.18 17.13
C ALA A 637 3.67 9.57 16.82
N THR A 638 3.56 9.91 15.55
CA THR A 638 3.05 11.19 15.02
C THR A 638 1.60 11.10 14.53
N GLY A 639 0.94 9.95 14.69
CA GLY A 639 -0.43 9.74 14.26
C GLY A 639 -1.47 10.10 15.32
N SER A 640 -2.66 10.53 14.88
CA SER A 640 -3.81 10.78 15.75
C SER A 640 -5.09 10.17 15.17
N VAL A 641 -5.92 9.58 16.03
CA VAL A 641 -7.18 8.93 15.65
C VAL A 641 -8.29 9.35 16.60
N ALA A 642 -9.42 9.80 16.06
CA ALA A 642 -10.65 10.04 16.79
C ALA A 642 -11.76 9.15 16.23
N ILE A 643 -12.34 8.29 17.07
CA ILE A 643 -13.46 7.42 16.71
C ILE A 643 -14.71 7.80 17.53
N SER A 644 -15.80 8.17 16.86
CA SER A 644 -17.00 8.71 17.53
C SER A 644 -18.15 7.72 17.71
N GLY A 645 -18.05 6.50 17.19
CA GLY A 645 -19.08 5.46 17.29
C GLY A 645 -19.28 4.94 18.71
N THR A 646 -20.52 4.55 19.01
CA THR A 646 -20.94 3.98 20.30
C THR A 646 -20.91 2.45 20.24
N GLY A 647 -20.63 1.78 21.37
CA GLY A 647 -20.77 0.31 21.48
C GLY A 647 -19.83 -0.49 20.56
N LEU A 648 -18.63 0.03 20.29
CA LEU A 648 -17.69 -0.56 19.34
C LEU A 648 -17.06 -1.84 19.90
N SER A 649 -16.88 -2.84 19.04
CA SER A 649 -16.09 -4.05 19.33
C SER A 649 -15.05 -4.21 18.23
N LEU A 650 -13.77 -4.04 18.56
CA LEU A 650 -12.68 -3.86 17.61
C LEU A 650 -11.57 -4.88 17.85
N ALA A 651 -10.84 -5.20 16.78
CA ALA A 651 -9.65 -6.04 16.81
C ALA A 651 -8.52 -5.40 17.65
N ALA A 652 -7.37 -6.07 17.69
CA ALA A 652 -6.21 -5.57 18.40
C ALA A 652 -5.73 -4.24 17.82
N VAL A 653 -5.36 -3.32 18.71
CA VAL A 653 -4.89 -1.98 18.38
C VAL A 653 -3.44 -1.82 18.84
N THR A 654 -2.61 -1.25 17.96
CA THR A 654 -1.25 -0.83 18.29
C THR A 654 -1.17 0.68 18.25
N ASN A 655 -0.81 1.31 19.36
CA ASN A 655 -0.79 2.76 19.51
C ASN A 655 0.55 3.23 20.08
N SER A 656 1.29 3.98 19.28
CA SER A 656 2.52 4.66 19.68
C SER A 656 2.36 6.19 19.74
N GLY A 657 1.19 6.73 19.39
CA GLY A 657 0.94 8.17 19.35
C GLY A 657 0.94 8.80 20.74
N SER A 658 1.75 9.84 20.96
CA SER A 658 1.97 10.45 22.27
C SER A 658 1.95 12.00 22.21
N GLY A 659 2.18 12.69 23.33
CA GLY A 659 2.29 14.17 23.33
C GLY A 659 0.99 14.91 22.97
N GLY A 660 -0.18 14.35 23.30
CA GLY A 660 -1.49 14.88 22.90
C GLY A 660 -2.07 14.26 21.63
N LEU A 661 -1.30 13.40 20.96
CA LEU A 661 -1.75 12.52 19.87
C LEU A 661 -2.18 11.15 20.42
N GLY A 662 -2.38 10.17 19.53
CA GLY A 662 -2.81 8.81 19.89
C GLY A 662 -4.26 8.55 19.51
N ILE A 663 -5.01 7.84 20.35
CA ILE A 663 -6.36 7.38 20.04
C ILE A 663 -7.37 7.96 21.03
N ALA A 664 -8.44 8.54 20.52
CA ALA A 664 -9.58 9.02 21.29
C ALA A 664 -10.87 8.35 20.80
N PHE A 665 -11.47 7.51 21.64
CA PHE A 665 -12.85 7.07 21.49
C PHE A 665 -13.76 8.11 22.16
N THR A 666 -14.46 8.90 21.35
CA THR A 666 -15.10 10.14 21.79
C THR A 666 -16.58 10.00 22.16
N ALA A 667 -17.18 8.84 21.93
CA ALA A 667 -18.54 8.54 22.38
C ALA A 667 -18.67 8.63 23.91
N ALA A 668 -19.58 9.49 24.39
CA ALA A 668 -19.81 9.69 25.82
C ALA A 668 -20.60 8.54 26.50
N THR A 669 -21.16 7.62 25.71
CA THR A 669 -21.99 6.50 26.18
C THR A 669 -21.61 5.19 25.51
N GLY A 670 -22.00 4.07 26.12
CA GLY A 670 -21.70 2.74 25.63
C GLY A 670 -20.31 2.25 26.06
N THR A 671 -19.96 1.05 25.60
CA THR A 671 -18.69 0.38 25.92
C THR A 671 -17.91 0.16 24.65
N THR A 672 -16.64 0.58 24.64
CA THR A 672 -15.69 0.22 23.57
C THR A 672 -14.89 -0.99 24.00
N THR A 673 -14.98 -2.07 23.24
CA THR A 673 -14.23 -3.31 23.45
C THR A 673 -13.09 -3.41 22.46
N LEU A 674 -11.87 -3.58 22.96
CA LEU A 674 -10.67 -3.90 22.17
C LEU A 674 -10.24 -5.33 22.48
N ALA A 675 -9.96 -6.12 21.43
CA ALA A 675 -9.37 -7.45 21.60
C ALA A 675 -7.99 -7.38 22.27
N GLY A 676 -7.24 -6.29 22.05
CA GLY A 676 -5.98 -6.00 22.72
C GLY A 676 -5.53 -4.57 22.47
N LEU A 677 -4.71 -4.04 23.37
CA LEU A 677 -4.08 -2.72 23.25
C LEU A 677 -2.58 -2.86 23.54
N SER A 678 -1.76 -2.42 22.59
CA SER A 678 -0.30 -2.43 22.73
C SER A 678 0.32 -1.10 22.29
N GLY A 679 1.57 -0.89 22.67
CA GLY A 679 2.32 0.34 22.37
C GLY A 679 2.31 1.36 23.51
N THR A 680 3.19 2.35 23.39
CA THR A 680 3.46 3.35 24.44
C THR A 680 2.61 4.62 24.32
N GLY A 681 1.67 4.65 23.38
CA GLY A 681 0.84 5.81 23.08
C GLY A 681 -0.28 6.09 24.09
N SER A 682 -0.98 7.19 23.86
CA SER A 682 -2.11 7.66 24.65
C SER A 682 -3.42 7.18 24.05
N THR A 683 -4.24 6.48 24.85
CA THR A 683 -5.57 5.99 24.46
C THR A 683 -6.60 6.52 25.45
N ARG A 684 -7.61 7.24 24.95
CA ARG A 684 -8.68 7.81 25.76
C ARG A 684 -10.03 7.22 25.34
N PHE A 685 -10.83 6.86 26.33
CA PHE A 685 -12.23 6.45 26.19
C PHE A 685 -13.10 7.44 26.96
N ALA A 686 -14.03 8.10 26.27
CA ALA A 686 -14.96 9.03 26.89
C ALA A 686 -16.08 8.33 27.69
N SER A 687 -16.18 7.01 27.62
CA SER A 687 -17.15 6.17 28.33
C SER A 687 -16.48 4.92 28.93
N HIS A 688 -17.17 3.77 28.93
CA HIS A 688 -16.66 2.49 29.41
C HIS A 688 -15.73 1.83 28.38
N ALA A 689 -14.75 1.07 28.86
CA ALA A 689 -13.81 0.34 28.02
C ALA A 689 -13.63 -1.09 28.50
N VAL A 690 -13.51 -2.03 27.56
CA VAL A 690 -13.06 -3.40 27.78
C VAL A 690 -11.82 -3.62 26.94
N ILE A 691 -10.72 -4.03 27.55
CA ILE A 691 -9.48 -4.37 26.85
C ILE A 691 -9.15 -5.82 27.20
N ALA A 692 -9.58 -6.74 26.33
CA ALA A 692 -9.53 -8.18 26.61
C ALA A 692 -8.08 -8.67 26.79
N GLY A 693 -7.16 -8.21 25.94
CA GLY A 693 -5.72 -8.46 26.06
C GLY A 693 -5.01 -7.70 27.18
N GLY A 694 -5.72 -6.85 27.93
CA GLY A 694 -5.17 -6.02 28.99
C GLY A 694 -4.34 -4.83 28.51
N VAL A 695 -3.80 -4.08 29.48
CA VAL A 695 -2.93 -2.92 29.29
C VAL A 695 -1.53 -3.27 29.76
N SER A 696 -0.55 -3.23 28.85
CA SER A 696 0.85 -3.55 29.14
C SER A 696 1.79 -2.35 29.07
N ALA A 697 1.41 -1.27 28.39
CA ALA A 697 2.19 -0.06 28.23
C ALA A 697 1.29 1.15 27.89
N GLY A 698 1.90 2.33 27.78
CA GLY A 698 1.24 3.55 27.33
C GLY A 698 0.39 4.23 28.39
N THR A 699 -0.38 5.23 27.98
CA THR A 699 -1.30 5.97 28.84
C THR A 699 -2.74 5.64 28.45
N VAL A 700 -3.52 5.09 29.38
CA VAL A 700 -4.92 4.73 29.16
C VAL A 700 -5.81 5.52 30.09
N THR A 701 -6.76 6.27 29.53
CA THR A 701 -7.77 7.00 30.31
C THR A 701 -9.16 6.52 29.92
N ALA A 702 -9.91 5.95 30.85
CA ALA A 702 -11.33 5.63 30.67
C ALA A 702 -12.15 6.52 31.63
N ILE A 703 -13.04 7.36 31.08
CA ILE A 703 -13.90 8.19 31.93
C ILE A 703 -14.92 7.33 32.70
N GLY A 704 -15.39 6.24 32.09
CA GLY A 704 -16.19 5.22 32.74
C GLY A 704 -15.37 4.09 33.36
N SER A 705 -16.01 2.93 33.53
CA SER A 705 -15.33 1.71 33.99
C SER A 705 -14.41 1.12 32.92
N LEU A 706 -13.21 0.72 33.33
CA LEU A 706 -12.27 -0.07 32.53
C LEU A 706 -12.31 -1.53 32.99
N THR A 707 -12.47 -2.46 32.05
CA THR A 707 -12.35 -3.91 32.29
C THR A 707 -11.12 -4.45 31.56
N GLY A 708 -10.19 -5.07 32.29
CA GLY A 708 -8.98 -5.65 31.70
C GLY A 708 -7.85 -5.88 32.72
N GLY A 709 -6.94 -6.80 32.41
CA GLY A 709 -5.72 -7.00 33.18
C GLY A 709 -4.75 -5.83 32.99
N ILE A 710 -4.06 -5.40 34.05
CA ILE A 710 -3.07 -4.32 33.99
C ILE A 710 -1.69 -4.87 34.34
N SER A 711 -0.79 -4.92 33.38
CA SER A 711 0.60 -5.38 33.57
C SER A 711 1.63 -4.27 33.43
N GLY A 712 1.25 -3.10 32.91
CA GLY A 712 2.12 -1.93 32.81
C GLY A 712 1.38 -0.67 32.34
N GLY A 713 2.11 0.40 32.07
CA GLY A 713 1.56 1.69 31.63
C GLY A 713 0.99 2.56 32.76
N SER A 714 0.35 3.66 32.37
CA SER A 714 -0.36 4.58 33.26
C SER A 714 -1.86 4.55 32.95
N VAL A 715 -2.66 4.16 33.94
CA VAL A 715 -4.10 3.89 33.79
C VAL A 715 -4.89 4.81 34.72
N THR A 716 -5.81 5.58 34.16
CA THR A 716 -6.80 6.37 34.91
C THR A 716 -8.20 5.91 34.52
N ALA A 717 -9.03 5.57 35.50
CA ALA A 717 -10.37 5.05 35.25
C ALA A 717 -11.45 5.62 36.19
N GLY A 718 -12.67 5.76 35.67
CA GLY A 718 -13.88 6.03 36.47
C GLY A 718 -14.28 4.84 37.34
N GLY A 719 -13.96 3.62 36.91
CA GLY A 719 -14.07 2.38 37.67
C GLY A 719 -13.13 1.32 37.11
N LEU A 720 -12.84 0.27 37.86
CA LEU A 720 -11.94 -0.80 37.42
C LEU A 720 -12.51 -2.17 37.73
N VAL A 721 -12.53 -3.05 36.74
CA VAL A 721 -12.76 -4.48 36.90
C VAL A 721 -11.57 -5.22 36.32
N SER A 722 -10.74 -5.80 37.18
CA SER A 722 -9.49 -6.44 36.76
C SER A 722 -9.32 -7.82 37.37
N GLY A 723 -8.97 -8.80 36.54
CA GLY A 723 -8.51 -10.10 37.03
C GLY A 723 -7.19 -9.93 37.78
N THR A 724 -6.20 -9.31 37.14
CA THR A 724 -4.88 -9.11 37.74
C THR A 724 -4.36 -7.70 37.46
N VAL A 725 -3.87 -7.05 38.51
CA VAL A 725 -2.98 -5.89 38.40
C VAL A 725 -1.58 -6.34 38.84
N SER A 726 -0.63 -6.39 37.91
CA SER A 726 0.74 -6.87 38.16
C SER A 726 1.83 -5.80 37.97
N GLY A 727 1.48 -4.63 37.42
CA GLY A 727 2.43 -3.56 37.11
C GLY A 727 1.73 -2.27 36.72
N GLY A 728 2.53 -1.23 36.43
CA GLY A 728 2.04 0.09 36.03
C GLY A 728 1.52 0.96 37.18
N THR A 729 1.04 2.16 36.84
CA THR A 729 0.42 3.11 37.76
C THR A 729 -1.07 3.21 37.48
N VAL A 730 -1.92 2.95 38.47
CA VAL A 730 -3.37 2.89 38.35
C VAL A 730 -4.03 3.93 39.26
N SER A 731 -4.93 4.75 38.72
CA SER A 731 -5.74 5.70 39.47
C SER A 731 -7.21 5.47 39.19
N VAL A 732 -8.00 5.15 40.21
CA VAL A 732 -9.43 4.87 40.07
C VAL A 732 -10.23 5.82 40.95
N SER A 733 -11.16 6.56 40.33
CA SER A 733 -12.00 7.54 41.04
C SER A 733 -13.27 6.92 41.62
N GLY A 734 -13.86 5.93 40.96
CA GLY A 734 -15.02 5.17 41.44
C GLY A 734 -14.66 3.78 41.95
N SER A 735 -15.55 2.81 41.74
CA SER A 735 -15.39 1.45 42.30
C SER A 735 -14.29 0.66 41.61
N ALA A 736 -13.52 -0.11 42.40
CA ALA A 736 -12.50 -1.03 41.91
C ALA A 736 -12.74 -2.47 42.41
N GLY A 737 -12.93 -3.41 41.49
CA GLY A 737 -12.93 -4.85 41.74
C GLY A 737 -11.68 -5.48 41.13
N ILE A 738 -10.75 -5.92 41.98
CA ILE A 738 -9.48 -6.53 41.57
C ILE A 738 -9.41 -7.94 42.15
N THR A 739 -9.30 -8.96 41.32
CA THR A 739 -9.21 -10.34 41.83
C THR A 739 -7.85 -10.58 42.48
N ARG A 740 -6.76 -10.14 41.85
CA ARG A 740 -5.39 -10.28 42.38
C ARG A 740 -4.55 -9.03 42.10
N PHE A 741 -3.91 -8.50 43.13
CA PHE A 741 -2.93 -7.42 43.04
C PHE A 741 -1.54 -7.98 43.37
N ALA A 742 -0.58 -7.87 42.45
CA ALA A 742 0.72 -8.52 42.53
C ALA A 742 1.79 -7.73 41.76
N GLY A 743 3.01 -8.29 41.68
CA GLY A 743 4.15 -7.67 41.00
C GLY A 743 4.52 -6.29 41.58
N GLY A 744 4.88 -5.37 40.68
CA GLY A 744 5.33 -4.01 41.01
C GLY A 744 4.28 -2.92 40.77
N GLY A 745 2.99 -3.29 40.69
CA GLY A 745 1.92 -2.32 40.44
C GLY A 745 1.77 -1.29 41.56
N ILE A 746 1.40 -0.07 41.20
CA ILE A 746 1.06 1.03 42.13
C ILE A 746 -0.36 1.47 41.83
N ALA A 747 -1.25 1.47 42.83
CA ALA A 747 -2.64 1.89 42.65
C ALA A 747 -3.12 2.87 43.72
N THR A 748 -3.89 3.88 43.29
CA THR A 748 -4.67 4.77 44.17
C THR A 748 -6.15 4.53 43.87
N LEU A 749 -6.89 4.06 44.87
CA LEU A 749 -8.30 3.69 44.76
C LEU A 749 -9.13 4.63 45.66
N ALA A 750 -9.78 5.61 45.03
CA ALA A 750 -10.52 6.66 45.72
C ALA A 750 -12.01 6.33 45.96
N GLY A 751 -12.58 5.36 45.24
CA GLY A 751 -13.93 4.85 45.50
C GLY A 751 -13.91 3.51 46.25
N PRO A 752 -15.08 2.82 46.34
CA PRO A 752 -15.17 1.52 46.99
C PRO A 752 -14.28 0.46 46.32
N ALA A 753 -13.43 -0.22 47.09
CA ALA A 753 -12.45 -1.17 46.57
C ALA A 753 -12.63 -2.58 47.13
N THR A 754 -12.66 -3.58 46.26
CA THR A 754 -12.58 -5.00 46.63
C THR A 754 -11.35 -5.61 45.98
N ILE A 755 -10.44 -6.16 46.79
CA ILE A 755 -9.28 -6.92 46.35
C ILE A 755 -9.44 -8.36 46.83
N GLY A 756 -9.39 -9.34 45.93
CA GLY A 756 -9.39 -10.75 46.32
C GLY A 756 -8.11 -11.09 47.07
N THR A 757 -6.97 -11.02 46.40
CA THR A 757 -5.65 -11.26 47.00
C THR A 757 -4.71 -10.09 46.79
N MET A 758 -4.17 -9.54 47.88
CA MET A 758 -3.09 -8.55 47.88
C MET A 758 -1.75 -9.27 48.14
N ALA A 759 -1.01 -9.58 47.08
CA ALA A 759 0.22 -10.38 47.13
C ALA A 759 1.50 -9.53 47.24
N SER A 760 1.60 -8.43 46.48
CA SER A 760 2.74 -7.50 46.48
C SER A 760 2.35 -6.17 45.82
N GLY A 761 3.29 -5.24 45.64
CA GLY A 761 3.03 -3.92 45.03
C GLY A 761 2.55 -2.88 46.06
N SER A 762 2.04 -1.73 45.62
CA SER A 762 1.59 -0.65 46.51
C SER A 762 0.15 -0.23 46.20
N VAL A 763 -0.72 -0.22 47.20
CA VAL A 763 -2.11 0.25 47.09
C VAL A 763 -2.38 1.33 48.13
N THR A 764 -2.91 2.46 47.68
CA THR A 764 -3.48 3.51 48.54
C THR A 764 -5.00 3.42 48.45
N LEU A 765 -5.64 3.14 49.58
CA LEU A 765 -7.08 3.03 49.74
C LEU A 765 -7.59 4.32 50.40
N SER A 766 -8.10 5.25 49.60
CA SER A 766 -8.63 6.53 50.09
C SER A 766 -10.16 6.60 50.08
N GLY A 767 -10.84 5.58 49.54
CA GLY A 767 -12.29 5.52 49.47
C GLY A 767 -13.03 5.20 50.77
N SER A 768 -14.37 5.20 50.68
CA SER A 768 -15.29 5.03 51.80
C SER A 768 -15.47 3.58 52.28
N THR A 769 -15.07 2.58 51.49
CA THR A 769 -15.12 1.17 51.87
C THR A 769 -14.04 0.38 51.13
N ALA A 770 -13.27 -0.43 51.84
CA ALA A 770 -12.29 -1.33 51.25
C ALA A 770 -12.37 -2.73 51.84
N THR A 771 -12.31 -3.76 51.00
CA THR A 771 -12.24 -5.16 51.41
C THR A 771 -11.06 -5.85 50.74
N ILE A 772 -10.26 -6.59 51.52
CA ILE A 772 -9.21 -7.47 51.04
C ILE A 772 -9.51 -8.88 51.56
N THR A 773 -9.74 -9.86 50.69
CA THR A 773 -10.07 -11.22 51.17
C THR A 773 -8.83 -11.89 51.78
N THR A 774 -7.72 -11.87 51.05
CA THR A 774 -6.43 -12.44 51.45
C THR A 774 -5.33 -11.38 51.38
N LEU A 775 -4.76 -11.02 52.53
CA LEU A 775 -3.68 -10.05 52.65
C LEU A 775 -2.35 -10.76 52.89
N SER A 776 -1.44 -10.72 51.91
CA SER A 776 -0.19 -11.50 51.93
C SER A 776 1.08 -10.65 51.85
N GLY A 777 1.10 -9.54 51.12
CA GLY A 777 2.30 -8.72 51.01
C GLY A 777 2.10 -7.38 50.31
N GLY A 778 3.18 -6.63 50.15
CA GLY A 778 3.19 -5.29 49.54
C GLY A 778 2.98 -4.14 50.54
N ARG A 779 2.75 -2.94 50.02
CA ARG A 779 2.49 -1.73 50.80
C ARG A 779 1.01 -1.36 50.68
N VAL A 780 0.31 -1.29 51.81
CA VAL A 780 -1.10 -0.89 51.87
C VAL A 780 -1.21 0.37 52.72
N VAL A 781 -1.68 1.46 52.12
CA VAL A 781 -1.91 2.74 52.80
C VAL A 781 -3.41 2.98 52.93
N LEU A 782 -3.87 3.23 54.15
CA LEU A 782 -5.27 3.46 54.49
C LEU A 782 -5.49 4.96 54.74
N GLY A 783 -6.03 5.66 53.75
CA GLY A 783 -6.18 7.11 53.75
C GLY A 783 -7.56 7.63 54.16
N GLY A 784 -8.55 6.76 54.37
CA GLY A 784 -9.94 7.15 54.65
C GLY A 784 -10.66 6.15 55.55
N ALA A 785 -11.39 5.20 54.94
CA ALA A 785 -12.15 4.20 55.68
C ALA A 785 -11.32 3.01 56.16
N ALA A 786 -11.86 2.26 57.12
CA ALA A 786 -11.26 1.01 57.55
C ALA A 786 -11.28 -0.05 56.45
N VAL A 787 -10.18 -0.81 56.33
CA VAL A 787 -10.12 -1.98 55.44
C VAL A 787 -10.62 -3.22 56.18
N THR A 788 -11.53 -3.96 55.54
CA THR A 788 -11.99 -5.26 56.05
C THR A 788 -11.16 -6.38 55.47
N VAL A 789 -10.58 -7.23 56.32
CA VAL A 789 -9.71 -8.33 55.91
C VAL A 789 -10.21 -9.66 56.46
N SER A 790 -10.24 -10.72 55.64
CA SER A 790 -10.71 -12.04 56.09
C SER A 790 -9.58 -12.95 56.59
N GLY A 791 -8.40 -12.90 55.99
CA GLY A 791 -7.23 -13.67 56.43
C GLY A 791 -5.97 -13.44 55.59
N GLY A 792 -4.93 -14.22 55.85
CA GLY A 792 -3.64 -14.19 55.12
C GLY A 792 -2.43 -14.08 56.05
N THR A 793 -1.23 -14.12 55.48
CA THR A 793 0.03 -13.89 56.20
C THR A 793 0.73 -12.71 55.55
N PHE A 794 0.63 -11.54 56.17
CA PHE A 794 1.08 -10.27 55.63
C PHE A 794 2.51 -9.97 56.05
N THR A 795 3.45 -10.03 55.10
CA THR A 795 4.87 -9.67 55.31
C THR A 795 5.19 -8.24 54.87
N GLY A 796 4.17 -7.49 54.45
CA GLY A 796 4.31 -6.15 53.90
C GLY A 796 4.21 -5.03 54.94
N THR A 797 4.04 -3.80 54.46
CA THR A 797 3.84 -2.61 55.31
C THR A 797 2.40 -2.14 55.24
N LEU A 798 1.76 -2.05 56.40
CA LEU A 798 0.42 -1.48 56.57
C LEU A 798 0.55 -0.13 57.29
N SER A 799 -0.04 0.93 56.74
CA SER A 799 0.04 2.28 57.33
C SER A 799 -1.25 3.07 57.12
N GLY A 800 -1.47 4.08 57.98
CA GLY A 800 -2.64 4.94 57.94
C GLY A 800 -2.95 5.55 59.30
N SER A 801 -3.35 6.82 59.30
CA SER A 801 -3.77 7.54 60.52
C SER A 801 -5.29 7.72 60.64
N THR A 802 -6.02 7.55 59.54
CA THR A 802 -7.47 7.75 59.46
C THR A 802 -8.23 6.45 59.17
N GLY A 803 -7.71 5.59 58.27
CA GLY A 803 -8.31 4.30 57.95
C GLY A 803 -7.76 3.17 58.82
N GLY A 804 -8.63 2.50 59.57
CA GLY A 804 -8.27 1.37 60.45
C GLY A 804 -8.24 0.00 59.79
N LEU A 805 -7.88 -1.04 60.54
CA LEU A 805 -7.94 -2.44 60.11
C LEU A 805 -9.12 -3.16 60.80
N THR A 806 -9.98 -3.84 60.05
CA THR A 806 -11.05 -4.68 60.61
C THR A 806 -10.85 -6.13 60.16
N LYS A 807 -10.52 -7.02 61.09
CA LYS A 807 -10.43 -8.46 60.85
C LYS A 807 -11.80 -9.12 61.03
N THR A 808 -12.27 -9.82 60.00
CA THR A 808 -13.55 -10.56 59.97
C THR A 808 -13.36 -12.01 59.51
N GLY A 809 -14.41 -12.82 59.59
CA GLY A 809 -14.40 -14.21 59.11
C GLY A 809 -13.58 -15.17 60.00
N PRO A 810 -13.73 -16.49 59.83
CA PRO A 810 -13.18 -17.47 60.76
C PRO A 810 -11.66 -17.68 60.65
N GLY A 811 -11.02 -17.24 59.56
CA GLY A 811 -9.61 -17.49 59.29
C GLY A 811 -8.64 -16.66 60.14
N THR A 812 -7.34 -16.92 59.94
CA THR A 812 -6.25 -16.17 60.57
C THR A 812 -5.71 -15.09 59.64
N LEU A 813 -5.51 -13.88 60.15
CA LEU A 813 -4.65 -12.86 59.57
C LEU A 813 -3.39 -12.74 60.43
N ALA A 814 -2.24 -13.15 59.91
CA ALA A 814 -0.95 -13.00 60.57
C ALA A 814 -0.22 -11.75 60.04
N LEU A 815 0.23 -10.86 60.92
CA LEU A 815 1.00 -9.65 60.58
C LEU A 815 2.48 -9.88 60.91
N ALA A 816 3.27 -10.22 59.91
CA ALA A 816 4.68 -10.60 60.01
C ALA A 816 5.66 -9.52 59.52
N GLY A 817 5.15 -8.34 59.13
CA GLY A 817 5.96 -7.17 58.78
C GLY A 817 5.76 -6.02 59.76
N THR A 818 6.74 -5.13 59.85
CA THR A 818 6.63 -3.90 60.64
C THR A 818 5.59 -2.96 60.05
N GLY A 819 4.74 -2.41 60.93
CA GLY A 819 3.63 -1.52 60.55
C GLY A 819 3.81 -0.10 61.07
N SER A 820 3.09 0.84 60.46
CA SER A 820 2.96 2.22 60.97
C SER A 820 1.50 2.68 61.01
N LEU A 821 0.58 1.71 61.09
CA LEU A 821 -0.83 1.98 61.31
C LEU A 821 -1.03 2.58 62.70
N SER A 822 -1.60 3.77 62.77
CA SER A 822 -1.98 4.41 64.04
C SER A 822 -3.51 4.50 64.22
N ALA A 823 -4.27 4.34 63.13
CA ALA A 823 -5.72 4.21 63.21
C ALA A 823 -6.13 2.90 63.95
N PRO A 824 -7.33 2.84 64.55
CA PRO A 824 -7.77 1.68 65.33
C PRO A 824 -7.85 0.37 64.53
N THR A 825 -7.56 -0.74 65.19
CA THR A 825 -7.71 -2.11 64.68
C THR A 825 -8.78 -2.86 65.46
N SER A 826 -9.76 -3.45 64.75
CA SER A 826 -10.86 -4.23 65.35
C SER A 826 -10.82 -5.68 64.90
N VAL A 827 -10.91 -6.61 65.84
CA VAL A 827 -11.04 -8.06 65.57
C VAL A 827 -12.48 -8.48 65.84
N ARG A 828 -13.25 -8.67 64.78
CA ARG A 828 -14.68 -9.02 64.83
C ARG A 828 -14.97 -10.50 64.61
N GLY A 829 -13.96 -11.26 64.18
CA GLY A 829 -14.10 -12.70 63.92
C GLY A 829 -12.76 -13.36 63.56
N GLY A 830 -12.59 -14.61 64.00
CA GLY A 830 -11.38 -15.39 63.75
C GLY A 830 -10.16 -14.84 64.50
N ILE A 831 -8.97 -15.05 63.95
CA ILE A 831 -7.71 -14.74 64.64
C ILE A 831 -6.96 -13.62 63.93
N LEU A 832 -6.56 -12.58 64.66
CA LEU A 832 -5.49 -11.66 64.28
C LEU A 832 -4.23 -12.07 65.05
N ARG A 833 -3.18 -12.52 64.35
CA ARG A 833 -1.91 -12.93 64.95
C ARG A 833 -0.81 -11.91 64.63
N LEU A 834 -0.09 -11.44 65.63
CA LEU A 834 1.12 -10.63 65.42
C LEU A 834 2.33 -11.56 65.35
N ASP A 835 3.04 -11.55 64.22
CA ASP A 835 4.27 -12.31 64.01
C ASP A 835 5.51 -11.40 64.05
N ASP A 836 5.33 -10.08 63.93
CA ASP A 836 6.36 -9.05 64.14
C ASP A 836 6.06 -8.22 65.40
N ALA A 837 7.10 -7.90 66.18
CA ALA A 837 6.97 -7.22 67.47
C ALA A 837 6.38 -5.81 67.36
N ASN A 838 6.52 -5.16 66.20
CA ASN A 838 6.09 -3.79 65.94
C ASN A 838 5.01 -3.71 64.87
N ALA A 839 4.29 -4.80 64.60
CA ALA A 839 3.25 -4.84 63.58
C ALA A 839 2.14 -3.78 63.81
N LEU A 840 1.81 -3.47 65.07
CA LEU A 840 0.74 -2.55 65.47
C LEU A 840 1.12 -1.65 66.66
N SER A 841 2.40 -1.30 66.80
CA SER A 841 2.93 -0.56 67.96
C SER A 841 2.33 0.84 68.17
N ALA A 842 1.67 1.41 67.16
CA ALA A 842 0.97 2.68 67.23
C ALA A 842 -0.57 2.58 67.12
N SER A 843 -1.13 1.39 66.89
CA SER A 843 -2.58 1.18 66.70
C SER A 843 -3.24 0.73 68.00
N SER A 844 -4.43 1.26 68.29
CA SER A 844 -5.29 0.74 69.36
C SER A 844 -6.06 -0.49 68.90
N LEU A 845 -6.11 -1.55 69.71
CA LEU A 845 -6.77 -2.82 69.39
C LEU A 845 -8.04 -3.04 70.20
N THR A 846 -9.10 -3.49 69.53
CA THR A 846 -10.35 -3.93 70.17
C THR A 846 -10.75 -5.31 69.65
N SER A 847 -10.70 -6.32 70.53
CA SER A 847 -11.21 -7.67 70.26
C SER A 847 -12.67 -7.78 70.70
N LEU A 848 -13.59 -8.01 69.77
CA LEU A 848 -15.02 -8.19 70.02
C LEU A 848 -15.36 -9.68 70.14
N ALA A 849 -16.57 -10.00 70.61
CA ALA A 849 -17.05 -11.38 70.73
C ALA A 849 -16.86 -12.18 69.42
N GLY A 850 -16.21 -13.34 69.52
CA GLY A 850 -15.85 -14.19 68.37
C GLY A 850 -14.53 -13.84 67.67
N GLY A 851 -13.84 -12.77 68.10
CA GLY A 851 -12.50 -12.39 67.65
C GLY A 851 -11.42 -12.65 68.70
N THR A 852 -10.25 -13.09 68.23
CA THR A 852 -9.06 -13.34 69.06
C THR A 852 -7.85 -12.58 68.52
N LEU A 853 -7.25 -11.72 69.34
CA LEU A 853 -5.88 -11.23 69.15
C LEU A 853 -4.92 -12.27 69.73
N THR A 854 -3.85 -12.62 69.02
CA THR A 854 -2.79 -13.47 69.54
C THR A 854 -1.43 -13.06 68.98
N ILE A 855 -0.36 -13.64 69.52
CA ILE A 855 1.02 -13.38 69.09
C ILE A 855 1.71 -14.68 68.66
N ALA A 856 2.73 -14.57 67.82
CA ALA A 856 3.62 -15.69 67.52
C ALA A 856 4.28 -16.20 68.81
N SER A 857 4.66 -17.48 68.80
CA SER A 857 5.31 -18.07 69.96
C SER A 857 6.57 -17.29 70.33
N ARG A 858 6.72 -17.04 71.63
CA ARG A 858 7.82 -16.26 72.23
C ARG A 858 7.98 -14.82 71.73
N LEU A 859 7.00 -14.27 71.02
CA LEU A 859 7.07 -12.88 70.58
C LEU A 859 6.89 -11.94 71.79
N ALA A 860 7.72 -10.89 71.86
CA ALA A 860 7.49 -9.74 72.73
C ALA A 860 6.91 -8.61 71.86
N ALA A 861 5.58 -8.53 71.78
CA ALA A 861 4.90 -7.58 70.92
C ALA A 861 4.64 -6.25 71.64
N THR A 862 4.68 -5.15 70.90
CA THR A 862 4.21 -3.84 71.36
C THR A 862 2.98 -3.44 70.54
N ILE A 863 1.95 -2.96 71.23
CA ILE A 863 0.73 -2.42 70.63
C ILE A 863 0.43 -1.01 71.16
N GLY A 864 -0.19 -0.16 70.33
CA GLY A 864 -0.44 1.24 70.68
C GLY A 864 -1.47 1.43 71.81
N GLY A 865 -2.47 0.54 71.87
CA GLY A 865 -3.47 0.48 72.93
C GLY A 865 -4.30 -0.79 72.87
N LEU A 866 -5.03 -1.11 73.94
CA LEU A 866 -5.84 -2.33 74.04
C LEU A 866 -7.16 -2.06 74.77
N SER A 867 -8.26 -2.55 74.22
CA SER A 867 -9.58 -2.61 74.87
C SER A 867 -9.93 -4.08 75.16
N PRO A 868 -9.37 -4.69 76.22
CA PRO A 868 -9.43 -6.13 76.41
C PRO A 868 -10.82 -6.62 76.89
N ASN A 869 -11.65 -5.72 77.42
CA ASN A 869 -12.98 -6.01 77.96
C ASN A 869 -14.12 -5.86 76.94
N ALA A 870 -13.80 -5.73 75.64
CA ALA A 870 -14.80 -5.58 74.57
C ALA A 870 -15.52 -6.89 74.18
N GLY A 871 -15.25 -8.00 74.88
CA GLY A 871 -15.92 -9.29 74.73
C GLY A 871 -15.18 -10.33 73.89
N GLY A 872 -14.07 -9.98 73.24
CA GLY A 872 -13.17 -10.92 72.55
C GLY A 872 -12.00 -11.37 73.42
N LEU A 873 -11.12 -12.19 72.82
CA LEU A 873 -9.93 -12.73 73.50
C LEU A 873 -8.64 -12.01 73.07
N THR A 874 -7.72 -11.88 74.03
CA THR A 874 -6.31 -11.56 73.79
C THR A 874 -5.45 -12.69 74.36
N ASP A 875 -4.88 -13.53 73.49
CA ASP A 875 -4.10 -14.71 73.84
C ASP A 875 -2.60 -14.47 73.65
N VAL A 876 -1.85 -14.35 74.75
CA VAL A 876 -0.39 -14.12 74.73
C VAL A 876 0.43 -15.37 74.41
N ARG A 877 -0.18 -16.56 74.34
CA ARG A 877 0.56 -17.83 74.20
C ARG A 877 1.70 -17.92 75.20
N ASP A 878 2.93 -18.20 74.75
CA ASP A 878 4.14 -18.24 75.56
C ASP A 878 5.01 -16.97 75.35
N GLY A 879 4.42 -15.84 74.96
CA GLY A 879 5.08 -14.55 74.71
C GLY A 879 4.63 -13.44 75.67
N SER A 880 4.85 -12.19 75.27
CA SER A 880 4.45 -10.99 76.02
C SER A 880 3.87 -9.90 75.11
N ILE A 881 3.00 -9.06 75.68
CA ILE A 881 2.43 -7.88 75.04
C ILE A 881 2.67 -6.66 75.92
N LYS A 882 3.35 -5.66 75.39
CA LYS A 882 3.44 -4.30 75.93
C LYS A 882 2.37 -3.43 75.29
N VAL A 883 1.50 -2.83 76.09
CA VAL A 883 0.49 -1.85 75.68
C VAL A 883 1.04 -0.47 75.95
N ALA A 884 1.34 0.29 74.90
CA ALA A 884 2.04 1.57 75.01
C ALA A 884 1.24 2.65 75.74
N ALA A 885 -0.08 2.70 75.56
CA ALA A 885 -0.97 3.64 76.26
C ALA A 885 -2.44 3.18 76.24
N GLY A 886 -3.31 3.86 77.00
CA GLY A 886 -4.77 3.75 76.87
C GLY A 886 -5.42 2.52 77.54
N LEU A 887 -4.68 1.80 78.39
CA LEU A 887 -5.20 0.72 79.25
C LEU A 887 -4.86 1.03 80.70
N GLY A 888 -5.85 0.96 81.61
CA GLY A 888 -5.63 1.08 83.05
C GLY A 888 -5.33 -0.27 83.70
N ALA A 889 -4.56 -0.26 84.80
CA ALA A 889 -4.21 -1.48 85.54
C ALA A 889 -5.45 -2.27 86.03
N ALA A 890 -6.50 -1.58 86.50
CA ALA A 890 -7.74 -2.23 86.92
C ALA A 890 -8.46 -2.95 85.77
N ASP A 891 -8.49 -2.33 84.58
CA ASP A 891 -9.08 -2.93 83.37
C ASP A 891 -8.24 -4.12 82.87
N LEU A 892 -6.92 -4.03 82.97
CA LEU A 892 -5.98 -5.10 82.64
C LEU A 892 -6.21 -6.32 83.55
N VAL A 893 -6.22 -6.12 84.87
CA VAL A 893 -6.44 -7.19 85.85
C VAL A 893 -7.83 -7.81 85.67
N SER A 894 -8.87 -6.98 85.47
CA SER A 894 -10.22 -7.48 85.19
C SER A 894 -10.26 -8.37 83.95
N ALA A 895 -9.52 -8.00 82.90
CA ALA A 895 -9.40 -8.82 81.70
C ALA A 895 -8.62 -10.12 81.93
N ILE A 896 -7.54 -10.08 82.73
CA ILE A 896 -6.77 -11.28 83.10
C ILE A 896 -7.64 -12.25 83.89
N ILE A 897 -8.41 -11.77 84.88
CA ILE A 897 -9.34 -12.61 85.66
C ILE A 897 -10.39 -13.24 84.74
N ALA A 898 -10.95 -12.47 83.80
CA ALA A 898 -11.92 -12.98 82.83
C ALA A 898 -11.35 -14.12 81.95
N GLY A 899 -10.08 -14.02 81.53
CA GLY A 899 -9.41 -15.08 80.78
C GLY A 899 -8.94 -16.26 81.64
N ARG A 900 -8.50 -16.00 82.88
CA ARG A 900 -8.10 -16.99 83.90
C ARG A 900 -9.25 -17.94 84.25
N LYS A 901 -10.47 -17.41 84.36
CA LYS A 901 -11.67 -18.14 84.80
C LYS A 901 -11.45 -18.76 86.19
N ASP A 902 -11.36 -20.08 86.29
CA ASP A 902 -11.13 -20.86 87.51
C ASP A 902 -9.65 -21.25 87.69
N GLY A 903 -8.74 -20.62 86.95
CA GLY A 903 -7.32 -20.97 86.88
C GLY A 903 -6.98 -21.87 85.69
N SER A 904 -7.97 -22.35 84.93
CA SER A 904 -7.74 -23.16 83.72
C SER A 904 -7.28 -22.36 82.50
N TRP A 905 -7.40 -21.03 82.52
CA TRP A 905 -7.10 -20.15 81.37
C TRP A 905 -7.97 -20.42 80.13
N THR A 906 -9.15 -21.02 80.33
CA THR A 906 -10.12 -21.35 79.27
C THR A 906 -11.24 -20.31 79.12
N GLY A 907 -11.04 -19.09 79.63
CA GLY A 907 -11.99 -17.99 79.48
C GLY A 907 -12.31 -17.69 78.01
N THR A 908 -13.54 -17.23 77.74
CA THR A 908 -14.02 -16.92 76.38
C THR A 908 -13.89 -15.44 76.01
N SER A 909 -13.43 -14.60 76.94
CA SER A 909 -13.18 -13.17 76.77
C SER A 909 -12.05 -12.70 77.70
N GLY A 910 -11.47 -11.54 77.43
CA GLY A 910 -10.40 -10.96 78.25
C GLY A 910 -9.01 -11.41 77.80
N ILE A 911 -8.04 -11.39 78.72
CA ILE A 911 -6.64 -11.73 78.47
C ILE A 911 -6.38 -13.15 78.97
N THR A 912 -5.91 -14.01 78.09
CA THR A 912 -5.60 -15.41 78.37
C THR A 912 -4.21 -15.80 77.84
N SER A 913 -3.79 -17.02 78.16
CA SER A 913 -2.66 -17.69 77.53
C SER A 913 -3.05 -19.13 77.22
N SER A 914 -3.12 -19.48 75.94
CA SER A 914 -3.34 -20.86 75.49
C SER A 914 -2.17 -21.79 75.85
N SER A 915 -0.95 -21.24 76.00
CA SER A 915 0.19 -21.99 76.52
C SER A 915 0.04 -22.28 78.01
N ALA A 916 -0.38 -21.30 78.82
CA ALA A 916 -0.67 -21.50 80.24
C ALA A 916 -1.81 -22.50 80.44
N ALA A 917 -2.89 -22.42 79.66
CA ALA A 917 -3.96 -23.41 79.67
C ALA A 917 -3.43 -24.83 79.40
N ALA A 918 -2.53 -24.98 78.41
CA ALA A 918 -1.91 -26.27 78.09
C ALA A 918 -0.95 -26.78 79.18
N ASP A 919 -0.23 -25.88 79.86
CA ASP A 919 0.64 -26.21 80.99
C ASP A 919 -0.17 -26.63 82.22
N VAL A 920 -1.21 -25.88 82.57
CA VAL A 920 -2.11 -26.19 83.70
C VAL A 920 -2.80 -27.54 83.48
N ALA A 921 -3.24 -27.83 82.25
CA ALA A 921 -3.80 -29.14 81.90
C ALA A 921 -2.80 -30.31 82.07
N ARG A 922 -1.49 -30.02 82.07
CA ARG A 922 -0.40 -30.99 82.34
C ARG A 922 0.06 -30.98 83.79
N GLY A 923 -0.60 -30.23 84.67
CA GLY A 923 -0.22 -30.08 86.08
C GLY A 923 0.95 -29.11 86.31
N VAL A 924 1.32 -28.31 85.31
CA VAL A 924 2.39 -27.29 85.42
C VAL A 924 1.72 -25.94 85.67
N SER A 925 1.88 -25.38 86.88
CA SER A 925 1.28 -24.10 87.25
C SER A 925 1.89 -22.94 86.43
N ARG A 926 1.07 -22.29 85.61
CA ARG A 926 1.42 -21.15 84.76
C ARG A 926 0.25 -20.19 84.68
N GLY A 927 0.53 -18.94 84.35
CA GLY A 927 -0.47 -17.90 84.19
C GLY A 927 -0.03 -16.73 83.33
N VAL A 928 -0.69 -15.59 83.52
CA VAL A 928 -0.38 -14.34 82.83
C VAL A 928 0.06 -13.30 83.84
N GLY A 929 1.37 -13.12 83.97
CA GLY A 929 1.91 -12.06 84.81
C GLY A 929 1.76 -10.68 84.17
N TRP A 930 1.82 -9.62 84.97
CA TRP A 930 1.69 -8.25 84.47
C TRP A 930 2.56 -7.24 85.21
N LEU A 931 2.88 -6.13 84.55
CA LEU A 931 3.69 -5.03 85.07
C LEU A 931 3.07 -3.69 84.68
N ASP A 932 3.09 -2.76 85.62
CA ASP A 932 3.08 -1.33 85.32
C ASP A 932 4.53 -0.85 85.18
N ASN A 933 4.90 -0.41 83.98
CA ASN A 933 6.30 -0.02 83.71
C ASN A 933 6.63 1.40 84.22
N GLY A 934 5.66 2.14 84.77
CA GLY A 934 5.85 3.47 85.33
C GLY A 934 5.98 4.62 84.31
N ASP A 935 6.00 4.30 83.01
CA ASP A 935 5.99 5.25 81.89
C ASP A 935 4.58 5.45 81.27
N GLY A 936 3.55 4.88 81.89
CA GLY A 936 2.17 4.86 81.39
C GLY A 936 1.85 3.67 80.48
N SER A 937 2.82 2.79 80.22
CA SER A 937 2.63 1.52 79.50
C SER A 937 2.48 0.34 80.46
N LEU A 938 1.70 -0.66 80.05
CA LEU A 938 1.49 -1.90 80.80
C LEU A 938 2.00 -3.10 80.01
N THR A 939 2.66 -4.05 80.68
CA THR A 939 3.12 -5.30 80.06
C THR A 939 2.38 -6.48 80.67
N PHE A 940 1.97 -7.45 79.87
CA PHE A 940 1.49 -8.74 80.37
C PHE A 940 2.08 -9.88 79.55
N ALA A 941 2.39 -10.98 80.22
CA ALA A 941 3.18 -12.07 79.64
C ALA A 941 2.77 -13.41 80.21
N TYR A 942 3.00 -14.47 79.44
CA TYR A 942 3.04 -15.81 80.02
C TYR A 942 4.10 -15.86 81.11
N ALA A 943 3.68 -16.26 82.32
CA ALA A 943 4.54 -16.25 83.49
C ALA A 943 4.26 -17.42 84.43
N ALA A 944 5.23 -17.75 85.28
CA ALA A 944 5.05 -18.60 86.44
C ALA A 944 4.82 -17.72 87.68
N ALA A 945 4.01 -18.20 88.64
CA ALA A 945 3.89 -17.54 89.93
C ALA A 945 5.28 -17.46 90.59
N GLY A 946 5.70 -16.26 90.99
CA GLY A 946 7.06 -15.99 91.46
C GLY A 946 7.93 -15.20 90.49
N ASP A 947 7.64 -15.16 89.19
CA ASP A 947 8.37 -14.30 88.24
C ASP A 947 7.79 -12.89 88.27
N THR A 948 8.27 -12.06 89.18
CA THR A 948 7.72 -10.73 89.46
C THR A 948 8.11 -9.69 88.42
N ASN A 949 9.21 -9.90 87.70
CA ASN A 949 9.76 -8.95 86.72
C ASN A 949 9.52 -9.38 85.25
N LEU A 950 8.89 -10.54 85.03
CA LEU A 950 8.55 -11.14 83.74
C LEU A 950 9.77 -11.48 82.86
N ASP A 951 10.92 -11.80 83.45
CA ASP A 951 12.15 -12.16 82.73
C ASP A 951 12.26 -13.66 82.39
N ARG A 952 11.25 -14.45 82.78
CA ARG A 952 11.15 -15.92 82.66
C ARG A 952 12.08 -16.71 83.55
N SER A 953 12.75 -16.08 84.49
CA SER A 953 13.45 -16.74 85.58
C SER A 953 12.69 -16.45 86.88
N ILE A 954 12.96 -17.23 87.90
CA ILE A 954 12.54 -16.87 89.25
C ILE A 954 13.80 -16.91 90.10
N ASP A 955 14.32 -15.75 90.48
CA ASP A 955 15.58 -15.65 91.19
C ASP A 955 15.49 -14.75 92.44
N ILE A 956 16.64 -14.45 93.05
CA ILE A 956 16.69 -13.62 94.26
C ILE A 956 16.14 -12.20 94.05
N LEU A 957 16.15 -11.68 92.82
CA LEU A 957 15.57 -10.37 92.49
C LEU A 957 14.05 -10.42 92.61
N ASP A 958 13.42 -11.54 92.22
CA ASP A 958 11.98 -11.70 92.34
C ASP A 958 11.51 -11.83 93.78
N VAL A 959 12.22 -12.65 94.56
CA VAL A 959 12.00 -12.76 96.00
C VAL A 959 12.22 -11.41 96.68
N GLY A 960 13.20 -10.63 96.18
CA GLY A 960 13.42 -9.25 96.56
C GLY A 960 12.18 -8.38 96.35
N ASN A 961 11.56 -8.42 95.17
CA ASN A 961 10.35 -7.63 94.90
C ASN A 961 9.15 -8.07 95.77
N PHE A 962 8.98 -9.38 95.97
CA PHE A 962 7.95 -9.99 96.82
C PHE A 962 8.05 -9.56 98.30
N LEU A 963 9.28 -9.49 98.84
CA LEU A 963 9.52 -9.22 100.27
C LEU A 963 9.84 -7.76 100.59
N ALA A 964 10.54 -7.03 99.70
CA ALA A 964 11.11 -5.71 99.99
C ALA A 964 10.06 -4.58 100.04
N LEU A 965 8.87 -4.80 99.48
CA LEU A 965 7.80 -3.80 99.45
C LEU A 965 6.91 -3.82 100.70
N GLY A 966 7.12 -4.78 101.61
CA GLY A 966 6.45 -4.83 102.92
C GLY A 966 4.93 -5.05 102.86
N LYS A 967 4.41 -5.59 101.75
CA LYS A 967 2.97 -5.80 101.53
C LYS A 967 2.48 -7.20 101.92
N PHE A 968 3.39 -8.17 102.08
CA PHE A 968 3.07 -9.55 102.44
C PHE A 968 2.25 -9.64 103.74
N ASP A 969 1.08 -10.26 103.67
CA ASP A 969 0.13 -10.49 104.77
C ASP A 969 -0.36 -9.21 105.47
N THR A 970 -0.34 -8.07 104.76
CA THR A 970 -0.77 -6.76 105.30
C THR A 970 -2.18 -6.35 104.90
N GLY A 971 -2.77 -6.97 103.88
CA GLY A 971 -4.06 -6.58 103.29
C GLY A 971 -4.01 -5.29 102.46
N VAL A 972 -2.83 -4.71 102.22
CA VAL A 972 -2.64 -3.56 101.33
C VAL A 972 -2.70 -4.03 99.87
N ALA A 973 -3.30 -3.20 99.01
CA ALA A 973 -3.40 -3.48 97.59
C ALA A 973 -2.03 -3.78 96.96
N ALA A 974 -1.93 -4.91 96.28
CA ALA A 974 -0.72 -5.38 95.64
C ALA A 974 -0.95 -5.78 94.19
N GLY A 975 0.08 -5.63 93.36
CA GLY A 975 0.13 -6.14 92.00
C GLY A 975 1.04 -7.36 91.85
N TRP A 976 1.12 -7.88 90.63
CA TRP A 976 1.95 -9.06 90.31
C TRP A 976 3.43 -8.86 90.63
N SER A 977 3.99 -7.68 90.32
CA SER A 977 5.40 -7.34 90.66
C SER A 977 5.67 -7.31 92.16
N GLU A 978 4.62 -7.21 92.96
CA GLU A 978 4.70 -7.12 94.42
C GLU A 978 4.33 -8.47 95.08
N GLY A 979 3.92 -9.46 94.28
CA GLY A 979 3.67 -10.82 94.72
C GLY A 979 2.24 -11.35 94.61
N ASP A 980 1.28 -10.57 94.11
CA ASP A 980 -0.11 -11.05 93.92
C ASP A 980 -0.18 -11.96 92.68
N PHE A 981 -0.03 -13.27 92.88
CA PHE A 981 -0.09 -14.28 91.82
C PHE A 981 -1.51 -14.85 91.65
N SER A 982 -2.39 -14.63 92.63
CA SER A 982 -3.78 -15.06 92.64
C SER A 982 -4.74 -14.07 91.95
N TYR A 983 -4.31 -12.82 91.76
CA TYR A 983 -5.07 -11.65 91.28
C TYR A 983 -6.23 -11.23 92.20
N ASP A 984 -6.17 -11.52 93.49
CA ASP A 984 -7.20 -11.10 94.45
C ASP A 984 -6.95 -9.69 95.02
N GLY A 985 -5.85 -9.05 94.62
CA GLY A 985 -5.49 -7.68 94.94
C GLY A 985 -4.68 -7.54 96.23
N ILE A 986 -4.32 -8.63 96.91
CA ILE A 986 -3.45 -8.63 98.09
C ILE A 986 -2.31 -9.64 97.89
N VAL A 987 -1.27 -9.58 98.73
CA VAL A 987 -0.23 -10.62 98.77
C VAL A 987 -0.31 -11.31 100.12
N ASP A 988 -0.56 -12.61 100.14
CA ASP A 988 -0.64 -13.40 101.36
C ASP A 988 0.11 -14.74 101.26
N ILE A 989 -0.09 -15.61 102.26
CA ILE A 989 0.53 -16.93 102.31
C ILE A 989 0.12 -17.84 101.14
N LEU A 990 -1.03 -17.62 100.53
CA LEU A 990 -1.52 -18.37 99.37
C LEU A 990 -0.73 -17.99 98.11
N ASP A 991 -0.32 -16.73 97.96
CA ASP A 991 0.58 -16.33 96.88
C ASP A 991 1.99 -16.89 97.06
N ALA A 992 2.52 -16.83 98.28
CA ALA A 992 3.81 -17.47 98.60
C ALA A 992 3.76 -18.99 98.32
N ALA A 993 2.63 -19.64 98.62
CA ALA A 993 2.42 -21.05 98.30
C ALA A 993 2.37 -21.30 96.78
N GLN A 994 1.70 -20.43 96.01
CA GLN A 994 1.68 -20.52 94.55
C GLN A 994 3.08 -20.35 93.95
N PHE A 995 3.87 -19.40 94.46
CA PHE A 995 5.27 -19.21 94.09
C PHE A 995 6.09 -20.47 94.38
N LEU A 996 6.12 -20.95 95.64
CA LEU A 996 6.91 -22.11 96.03
C LEU A 996 6.49 -23.39 95.29
N ALA A 997 5.19 -23.55 94.99
CA ALA A 997 4.66 -24.70 94.27
C ALA A 997 5.15 -24.81 92.82
N THR A 998 5.75 -23.74 92.25
CA THR A 998 6.34 -23.82 90.92
C THR A 998 7.63 -24.64 90.88
N GLY A 999 8.40 -24.66 91.97
CA GLY A 999 9.72 -25.29 92.04
C GLY A 999 10.77 -24.65 91.12
N LEU A 1000 10.58 -23.39 90.70
CA LEU A 1000 11.43 -22.72 89.69
C LEU A 1000 12.44 -21.73 90.28
N PHE A 1001 12.46 -21.51 91.59
CA PHE A 1001 13.43 -20.60 92.23
C PHE A 1001 14.87 -21.04 91.95
N ASP A 1002 15.68 -20.16 91.38
CA ASP A 1002 17.04 -20.38 90.87
C ASP A 1002 17.18 -21.58 89.89
N ALA A 1003 16.08 -22.03 89.26
CA ALA A 1003 16.07 -23.16 88.33
C ALA A 1003 16.46 -22.79 86.89
N GLY A 1004 16.73 -21.51 86.63
CA GLY A 1004 16.93 -20.94 85.29
C GLY A 1004 15.60 -20.67 84.56
N ALA A 1005 15.70 -20.32 83.28
CA ALA A 1005 14.55 -19.86 82.51
C ALA A 1005 13.50 -20.95 82.23
N TYR A 1006 12.21 -20.66 82.38
CA TYR A 1006 11.12 -21.63 82.21
C TYR A 1006 10.36 -21.54 80.86
N GLY A 1007 9.88 -22.69 80.34
CA GLY A 1007 9.04 -22.83 79.14
C GLY A 1007 9.79 -23.03 77.80
N PRO A 1008 9.19 -23.67 76.75
CA PRO A 1008 9.85 -24.08 75.48
C PRO A 1008 11.25 -24.70 75.68
N THR A 1009 12.05 -25.02 74.67
CA THR A 1009 13.37 -24.40 74.48
C THR A 1009 13.63 -24.50 72.98
N GLY A 1010 13.28 -23.46 72.24
CA GLY A 1010 13.70 -23.34 70.84
C GLY A 1010 15.17 -22.94 70.81
N SER A 1011 15.97 -23.68 70.04
CA SER A 1011 17.38 -23.38 69.71
C SER A 1011 17.60 -21.88 69.65
N PHE A 1012 18.37 -21.33 70.59
CA PHE A 1012 19.04 -20.06 70.36
C PHE A 1012 19.79 -20.23 69.05
N ALA A 1013 19.47 -19.44 68.03
CA ALA A 1013 20.45 -19.21 66.97
C ALA A 1013 21.71 -18.77 67.72
N ALA A 1014 22.80 -19.51 67.54
CA ALA A 1014 24.09 -19.10 68.06
C ALA A 1014 24.25 -17.61 67.76
N VAL A 1015 24.67 -16.86 68.77
CA VAL A 1015 25.23 -15.52 68.57
C VAL A 1015 26.33 -15.69 67.54
N ALA A 1016 26.02 -15.39 66.28
CA ALA A 1016 27.04 -15.10 65.31
C ALA A 1016 27.74 -13.87 65.88
N ALA A 1017 29.05 -14.01 66.11
CA ALA A 1017 29.90 -12.90 66.47
C ALA A 1017 29.54 -11.69 65.60
N VAL A 1018 29.35 -10.56 66.27
CA VAL A 1018 29.30 -9.23 65.67
C VAL A 1018 30.43 -9.11 64.64
N PRO A 1019 30.15 -8.87 63.36
CA PRO A 1019 31.12 -8.20 62.51
C PRO A 1019 31.11 -6.74 62.96
N GLU A 1020 32.25 -6.28 63.46
CA GLU A 1020 32.54 -4.88 63.74
C GLU A 1020 32.17 -3.98 62.53
N PRO A 1021 31.78 -2.72 62.77
CA PRO A 1021 31.47 -1.80 61.69
C PRO A 1021 32.75 -1.42 60.94
N ALA A 1022 32.91 -1.91 59.71
CA ALA A 1022 33.85 -1.34 58.76
C ALA A 1022 33.29 -0.02 58.18
N SER A 1023 33.17 1.00 59.03
CA SER A 1023 32.98 2.40 58.61
C SER A 1023 34.31 3.13 58.76
N ALA A 1024 35.22 2.94 57.80
CA ALA A 1024 36.46 3.71 57.72
C ALA A 1024 37.04 3.83 56.30
N TRP A 1025 36.23 3.90 55.23
CA TRP A 1025 36.75 4.30 53.90
C TRP A 1025 35.68 4.98 53.02
N LEU A 1026 35.18 6.14 53.45
CA LEU A 1026 34.45 7.07 52.57
C LEU A 1026 34.69 8.52 53.04
N LEU A 1027 35.95 8.96 53.03
CA LEU A 1027 36.35 10.37 53.18
C LEU A 1027 37.81 10.58 52.73
N ALA A 1028 38.18 10.14 51.51
CA ALA A 1028 39.45 10.52 50.88
C ALA A 1028 39.49 10.17 49.37
N ALA A 1029 38.59 10.71 48.55
CA ALA A 1029 38.79 10.76 47.09
C ALA A 1029 37.89 11.83 46.43
N ALA A 1030 37.82 13.00 47.06
CA ALA A 1030 37.31 14.22 46.45
C ALA A 1030 38.40 15.29 46.56
N ALA A 1031 39.52 15.05 45.88
CA ALA A 1031 40.51 16.07 45.55
C ALA A 1031 41.34 15.59 44.37
N MET A 1032 41.51 16.49 43.39
CA MET A 1032 42.49 16.43 42.29
C MET A 1032 42.03 15.75 41.00
N THR A 1033 41.10 16.43 40.35
CA THR A 1033 41.12 16.65 38.89
C THR A 1033 42.50 17.08 38.36
N ALA A 1034 42.74 16.73 37.09
CA ALA A 1034 43.62 17.39 36.11
C ALA A 1034 45.06 16.83 35.91
N ALA A 1035 45.22 16.02 34.86
CA ALA A 1035 46.25 16.11 33.80
C ALA A 1035 46.19 14.79 32.98
N ALA A 1036 45.50 14.75 31.84
CA ALA A 1036 46.08 15.01 30.52
C ALA A 1036 47.45 14.35 30.31
N VAL A 1037 47.56 13.45 29.31
CA VAL A 1037 48.55 13.46 28.22
C VAL A 1037 48.67 12.07 27.54
N VAL A 1038 48.20 12.03 26.29
CA VAL A 1038 48.90 11.48 25.09
C VAL A 1038 49.34 10.00 25.07
N ARG A 1039 48.59 9.23 24.26
CA ARG A 1039 49.04 8.61 23.00
C ARG A 1039 50.15 7.52 23.05
N ARG A 1040 49.71 6.32 22.63
CA ARG A 1040 50.29 5.43 21.57
C ARG A 1040 51.51 4.54 21.86
N ARG A 1041 51.30 3.29 21.39
CA ARG A 1041 52.24 2.31 20.78
C ARG A 1041 53.16 1.58 21.78
N SER A 1042 53.45 0.27 21.69
CA SER A 1042 53.31 -0.73 20.61
C SER A 1042 53.75 -2.11 21.13
N SER A 1043 52.96 -3.17 20.85
CA SER A 1043 53.32 -4.51 20.29
C SER A 1043 54.43 -5.39 20.95
N PRO A 1044 54.70 -6.65 20.53
CA PRO A 1044 53.84 -7.81 20.18
C PRO A 1044 54.41 -9.20 20.69
N PHE A 1045 53.73 -10.31 20.28
CA PHE A 1045 54.14 -11.75 20.26
C PHE A 1045 54.06 -12.55 21.60
N THR A 1046 53.61 -13.81 21.70
CA THR A 1046 53.51 -14.95 20.74
C THR A 1046 52.59 -16.10 21.25
N ARG A 1047 51.77 -16.70 20.34
CA ARG A 1047 51.36 -18.12 20.10
C ARG A 1047 50.80 -19.03 21.24
N LEU A 1048 49.51 -19.46 21.22
CA LEU A 1048 48.79 -20.60 20.52
C LEU A 1048 48.82 -21.94 21.30
N PRO A 1049 47.91 -22.93 21.08
CA PRO A 1049 46.48 -22.95 20.64
C PRO A 1049 45.56 -23.96 21.39
N GLN A 1050 44.22 -23.88 21.23
CA GLN A 1050 43.32 -25.00 20.82
C GLN A 1050 41.82 -24.58 20.83
N GLU A 1051 41.15 -24.86 19.70
CA GLU A 1051 39.77 -25.39 19.46
C GLU A 1051 38.53 -24.70 20.10
N VAL A 1052 37.33 -24.56 19.48
CA VAL A 1052 36.71 -24.94 18.19
C VAL A 1052 35.49 -24.02 17.92
N GLN A 1053 35.36 -23.61 16.65
CA GLN A 1053 34.21 -23.21 15.81
C GLN A 1053 32.94 -22.52 16.35
N VAL A 1054 32.65 -21.32 15.81
CA VAL A 1054 31.35 -20.95 15.20
C VAL A 1054 31.62 -20.09 13.94
N PHE A 1055 31.00 -20.48 12.81
CA PHE A 1055 31.11 -19.87 11.48
C PHE A 1055 30.23 -18.61 11.32
N LEU A 1056 30.75 -17.60 10.63
CA LEU A 1056 29.99 -16.58 9.89
C LEU A 1056 30.48 -16.58 8.42
N PRO A 1057 29.68 -16.04 7.47
CA PRO A 1057 29.70 -16.41 6.05
C PRO A 1057 30.65 -15.56 5.21
N ALA A 1058 31.03 -16.07 4.04
CA ALA A 1058 31.59 -15.27 2.96
C ALA A 1058 31.14 -15.80 1.58
N PRO A 1059 31.07 -14.92 0.56
CA PRO A 1059 30.47 -15.16 -0.76
C PRO A 1059 31.48 -15.72 -1.77
N CYS A 1060 30.98 -16.21 -2.90
CA CYS A 1060 31.79 -16.67 -4.03
C CYS A 1060 31.26 -16.09 -5.34
N PRO A 1061 32.13 -15.55 -6.22
CA PRO A 1061 31.84 -15.48 -7.65
C PRO A 1061 32.92 -16.18 -8.51
N LEU A 1062 32.49 -16.50 -9.74
CA LEU A 1062 33.24 -16.70 -11.01
C LEU A 1062 33.46 -18.14 -11.55
N LEU A 1063 32.75 -18.37 -12.68
CA LEU A 1063 33.21 -18.78 -14.03
C LEU A 1063 34.00 -20.08 -14.24
N GLY A 1064 33.51 -20.88 -15.20
CA GLY A 1064 34.36 -21.47 -16.24
C GLY A 1064 34.04 -22.90 -16.71
N ARG A 1065 33.07 -23.05 -17.63
CA ARG A 1065 33.21 -23.78 -18.91
C ARG A 1065 31.97 -23.65 -19.77
#